data_AF-H6NNW7-F1
#
_entry.id   AF-H6NNW7-F1
#
_cell.length_a   1.000
_cell.length_b   1.000
_cell.length_c   1.000
_cell.angle_alpha   90.00
_cell.angle_beta   90.00
_cell.angle_gamma   90.00
#
_symmetry.space_group_name_H-M   'P 1'
#
loop_
_entity.id
_entity.type
_entity.pdbx_description
1 polymer ?
#
loop_
_entity_poly.entity_id
_entity_poly.type
_entity_poly.pdbx_seq_one_letter_code
_entity_poly.pdbx_strand_id
1 'polypeptide(L)'
;MKKKNKWLAVLTAAALTASTGSSLTTIPGKAFAAESIGSEAVQSDIVPVKTQAYDWGRVKIVGGGLITGIIYSPTEKDLIYARTDMGGAYRWDPATKTWIQLLEWLNMEDWNLSGVESLASDPVDPNRVYIAAGTYSNDWVQSNGYILRSKDRGQTWEKTEMPCKFGGNMPGRTMGERLAVDPNDNRILYLGARNGNGLWKSEDYGATWHKVSSFTAVGDVEDGYGGKVGPVWITFDPSTGSAGHATQTIYVGLADRQTSIYKSVDGGATWEPVAGQPKQGFLPHHATLGSNGMLYVTYNSEIGPFTAGSGSVWKLDTKTGEWSDISPGGAGDTSNPYGGLAVDAQHPDTLMVTTLNKWWPDNQIYRSTDGGQTWKPFWEFTSYPKRDNRYTIDYSISPWLDWGIQRDPETDPVTSPTLGWGIGDLEIDPFNSDRIMYGTGATLFGSENVTNLDKGEKIGISVMADGIEETAILGLISPSSGAPLISAMGDIGGFRHEDLNTAPRMIRNPYIGTSTDLDYAETNSNLIVRVGHASNQDARMGISTDNGVTWTPATNAWQAENGDNTSGGWVAVGANGHTIVWAPHPDGSAVRPVSFSTDLGKTWTASKGIPQGASVSSDRVNPDKFYGFLDGKFYVSTDGGANFTASAASGLPNNLNGKFKAAPTAEGDIWLASEEGLFRSTDSGASFGKIGGVDEAVSVGFGKEAPGQTYKTIYAGMRVNGGKFGFYRSEDEGASWIRINDEQHQFANARGTITGDGQVYGRVYIGTNGMGIVRGDMKQDAAVRGFHVNDLTVEAGKSAALAPVFDGGASSRPVVWSSSDASVASISGDQITGLKPGTAAIAAVSADGQYAATAVVTVMPAITQSNGKIHAEPTVNAVGTASVSLGGDIVRNAIEQTRDKKVTAEVKPLADVKAVIVEMPAQSLSYADDRGVKTIAVDNGLAVVSIDPKLVRGTRPSPTASVAVQVGIVDASTLPGDVRNKLGDSRVLDFSLTVAGKPVTKFDGNDVRVAIGYTLKDGEKPNRVTLYYLNDNGKLEIIKNAKYNPKTGHVEFKAKQLGKYAVKYN
;
A
#
# COMPACT_ATOMS: atom_id res chain seq x y z
N MET A 1 39.17 -30.92 -9.89
CA MET A 1 39.27 -31.94 -10.95
C MET A 1 37.90 -32.18 -11.57
N LYS A 2 37.86 -32.22 -12.91
CA LYS A 2 36.66 -32.22 -13.77
C LYS A 2 35.86 -33.52 -13.68
N LYS A 3 34.53 -33.46 -13.83
CA LYS A 3 33.81 -34.18 -14.89
C LYS A 3 32.41 -33.58 -15.13
N LYS A 4 32.26 -33.02 -16.33
CA LYS A 4 31.01 -32.61 -16.99
C LYS A 4 30.36 -33.84 -17.62
N ASN A 5 29.03 -33.93 -17.64
CA ASN A 5 28.31 -34.67 -18.68
C ASN A 5 27.26 -33.74 -19.30
N LYS A 6 27.36 -33.60 -20.63
CA LYS A 6 26.43 -32.91 -21.53
C LYS A 6 25.35 -33.89 -21.97
N TRP A 7 24.12 -33.42 -22.16
CA TRP A 7 23.18 -34.03 -23.10
C TRP A 7 22.66 -32.98 -24.08
N LEU A 8 22.60 -33.40 -25.34
CA LEU A 8 22.39 -32.64 -26.56
C LEU A 8 20.92 -32.77 -26.97
N ALA A 9 20.32 -31.66 -27.39
CA ALA A 9 19.00 -31.60 -27.99
C ALA A 9 19.02 -32.11 -29.45
N VAL A 10 17.94 -32.77 -29.88
CA VAL A 10 17.60 -32.93 -31.30
C VAL A 10 16.11 -32.61 -31.46
N LEU A 11 15.85 -31.56 -32.24
CA LEU A 11 14.56 -31.21 -32.82
C LEU A 11 14.27 -32.12 -34.02
N THR A 12 13.01 -32.52 -34.21
CA THR A 12 12.45 -32.75 -35.55
C THR A 12 10.94 -32.55 -35.53
N ALA A 13 10.45 -31.88 -36.56
CA ALA A 13 9.10 -31.34 -36.70
C ALA A 13 8.20 -32.20 -37.62
N ALA A 14 6.90 -31.93 -37.49
CA ALA A 14 5.85 -31.92 -38.51
C ALA A 14 5.05 -33.22 -38.81
N ALA A 15 3.72 -33.10 -38.65
CA ALA A 15 2.70 -33.12 -39.71
C ALA A 15 1.47 -33.99 -39.41
N LEU A 16 0.29 -33.35 -39.50
CA LEU A 16 -1.04 -33.93 -39.58
C LEU A 16 -1.14 -35.01 -40.69
N THR A 17 -1.91 -36.07 -40.44
CA THR A 17 -2.90 -36.61 -41.40
C THR A 17 -3.94 -37.46 -40.66
N ALA A 18 -5.20 -37.26 -41.03
CA ALA A 18 -6.35 -38.05 -40.57
C ALA A 18 -6.44 -39.38 -41.35
N SER A 19 -6.87 -40.45 -40.68
CA SER A 19 -7.61 -41.53 -41.35
C SER A 19 -8.49 -42.31 -40.36
N THR A 20 -9.74 -42.49 -40.77
CA THR A 20 -10.79 -43.32 -40.19
C THR A 20 -10.53 -44.80 -40.46
N GLY A 21 -10.86 -45.69 -39.51
CA GLY A 21 -10.83 -47.14 -39.77
C GLY A 21 -11.38 -47.98 -38.63
N SER A 22 -12.70 -48.18 -38.63
CA SER A 22 -13.40 -49.20 -37.87
C SER A 22 -12.95 -50.60 -38.30
N SER A 23 -12.76 -51.53 -37.36
CA SER A 23 -13.14 -52.95 -37.56
C SER A 23 -13.11 -53.70 -36.23
N LEU A 24 -14.30 -54.22 -35.88
CA LEU A 24 -14.50 -55.28 -34.92
C LEU A 24 -13.90 -56.59 -35.46
N THR A 25 -13.23 -57.34 -34.60
CA THR A 25 -13.12 -58.80 -34.70
C THR A 25 -13.30 -59.40 -33.32
N THR A 26 -14.38 -60.14 -33.17
CA THR A 26 -14.76 -61.02 -32.06
C THR A 26 -14.06 -62.39 -32.15
N ILE A 27 -14.23 -63.18 -31.07
CA ILE A 27 -14.12 -64.66 -30.90
C ILE A 27 -13.00 -65.07 -29.90
N PRO A 28 -13.21 -66.03 -28.97
CA PRO A 28 -14.38 -66.35 -28.14
C PRO A 28 -14.02 -66.58 -26.65
N GLY A 29 -15.04 -66.68 -25.79
CA GLY A 29 -14.88 -66.97 -24.36
C GLY A 29 -14.29 -68.34 -24.03
N LYS A 30 -13.50 -68.36 -22.95
CA LYS A 30 -13.39 -69.48 -22.01
C LYS A 30 -13.55 -68.92 -20.61
N ALA A 31 -14.55 -69.42 -19.90
CA ALA A 31 -14.83 -69.10 -18.51
C ALA A 31 -13.69 -69.61 -17.60
N PHE A 32 -13.25 -68.77 -16.68
CA PHE A 32 -12.66 -69.21 -15.42
C PHE A 32 -13.21 -68.34 -14.27
N ALA A 33 -13.61 -69.08 -13.23
CA ALA A 33 -13.98 -68.76 -11.86
C ALA A 33 -14.14 -67.30 -11.42
N ALA A 34 -15.24 -67.06 -10.72
CA ALA A 34 -15.48 -65.90 -9.89
C ALA A 34 -14.39 -65.78 -8.80
N GLU A 35 -13.47 -64.84 -8.97
CA GLU A 35 -12.80 -64.19 -7.85
C GLU A 35 -13.61 -62.95 -7.48
N SER A 36 -13.92 -62.84 -6.19
CA SER A 36 -14.55 -61.66 -5.60
C SER A 36 -13.68 -60.44 -5.88
N ILE A 37 -14.09 -59.61 -6.84
CA ILE A 37 -13.57 -58.26 -6.98
C ILE A 37 -14.09 -57.52 -5.75
N GLY A 38 -13.26 -57.45 -4.71
CA GLY A 38 -13.43 -56.45 -3.67
C GLY A 38 -13.51 -55.11 -4.39
N SER A 39 -14.60 -54.38 -4.21
CA SER A 39 -14.66 -52.99 -4.58
C SER A 39 -13.68 -52.23 -3.69
N GLU A 40 -12.40 -52.19 -4.07
CA GLU A 40 -11.55 -51.10 -3.65
C GLU A 40 -12.14 -49.84 -4.27
N ALA A 41 -12.92 -49.13 -3.45
CA ALA A 41 -13.26 -47.76 -3.73
C ALA A 41 -11.95 -47.02 -3.95
N VAL A 42 -11.76 -46.46 -5.16
CA VAL A 42 -10.73 -45.46 -5.40
C VAL A 42 -11.04 -44.31 -4.44
N GLN A 43 -10.32 -44.29 -3.31
CA GLN A 43 -10.44 -43.26 -2.30
C GLN A 43 -9.99 -41.97 -2.99
N SER A 44 -10.91 -41.03 -3.19
CA SER A 44 -10.55 -39.73 -3.74
C SER A 44 -9.61 -39.04 -2.76
N ASP A 45 -8.40 -38.67 -3.19
CA ASP A 45 -7.40 -37.87 -2.44
C ASP A 45 -7.86 -36.42 -2.15
N ILE A 46 -9.17 -36.16 -2.11
CA ILE A 46 -9.75 -34.83 -1.93
C ILE A 46 -10.21 -34.68 -0.48
N VAL A 47 -9.66 -33.69 0.23
CA VAL A 47 -10.13 -33.30 1.57
C VAL A 47 -11.16 -32.17 1.47
N PRO A 48 -12.26 -32.17 2.25
CA PRO A 48 -13.24 -31.09 2.20
C PRO A 48 -12.64 -29.74 2.60
N VAL A 49 -12.86 -28.71 1.78
CA VAL A 49 -12.41 -27.33 2.03
C VAL A 49 -13.60 -26.37 2.02
N LYS A 50 -13.71 -25.54 3.04
CA LYS A 50 -14.64 -24.39 3.12
C LYS A 50 -13.84 -23.08 3.18
N THR A 51 -14.52 -21.94 3.12
CA THR A 51 -13.92 -20.62 3.30
C THR A 51 -14.64 -19.88 4.43
N GLN A 52 -13.91 -19.12 5.25
CA GLN A 52 -14.48 -18.20 6.23
C GLN A 52 -13.75 -16.86 6.15
N ALA A 53 -14.51 -15.76 6.15
CA ALA A 53 -13.93 -14.43 6.16
C ALA A 53 -13.23 -14.13 7.50
N TYR A 54 -12.10 -13.44 7.40
CA TYR A 54 -11.30 -12.98 8.54
C TYR A 54 -11.05 -11.48 8.41
N ASP A 55 -10.89 -10.81 9.54
CA ASP A 55 -10.31 -9.47 9.59
C ASP A 55 -8.82 -9.63 9.88
N TRP A 56 -8.00 -9.09 8.96
CA TRP A 56 -6.55 -9.15 9.02
C TRP A 56 -5.96 -7.83 9.51
N GLY A 57 -4.98 -7.92 10.39
CA GLY A 57 -4.23 -6.79 10.91
C GLY A 57 -2.82 -7.22 11.33
N ARG A 58 -2.17 -6.38 12.14
CA ARG A 58 -0.80 -6.63 12.63
C ARG A 58 -0.77 -6.59 14.14
N VAL A 59 0.14 -7.36 14.74
CA VAL A 59 0.57 -7.11 16.11
C VAL A 59 1.55 -5.95 16.07
N LYS A 60 1.30 -4.88 16.85
CA LYS A 60 2.12 -3.66 16.78
C LYS A 60 3.53 -3.88 17.34
N ILE A 61 4.53 -3.66 16.49
CA ILE A 61 5.94 -3.47 16.86
C ILE A 61 6.40 -2.08 16.41
N VAL A 62 5.88 -1.57 15.29
CA VAL A 62 6.15 -0.25 14.72
C VAL A 62 7.60 -0.10 14.26
N GLY A 63 7.85 -0.48 13.00
CA GLY A 63 9.16 -0.52 12.34
C GLY A 63 9.80 -1.91 12.41
N GLY A 64 11.03 -1.96 12.89
CA GLY A 64 11.82 -3.18 13.13
C GLY A 64 12.68 -3.66 11.96
N GLY A 65 12.75 -2.90 10.86
CA GLY A 65 13.57 -3.23 9.68
C GLY A 65 14.15 -1.98 9.00
N LEU A 66 14.82 -2.19 7.86
CA LEU A 66 15.53 -1.16 7.13
C LEU A 66 14.62 -0.47 6.11
N ILE A 67 14.30 0.80 6.39
CA ILE A 67 13.65 1.66 5.40
C ILE A 67 14.70 2.16 4.41
N THR A 68 14.57 1.75 3.15
CA THR A 68 15.62 1.97 2.13
C THR A 68 15.38 3.19 1.24
N GLY A 69 14.16 3.72 1.22
CA GLY A 69 13.83 4.94 0.48
C GLY A 69 12.46 5.50 0.86
N ILE A 70 12.33 6.82 0.80
CA ILE A 70 11.13 7.62 1.05
C ILE A 70 10.89 8.46 -0.21
N ILE A 71 9.67 8.46 -0.71
CA ILE A 71 9.35 9.09 -2.00
C ILE A 71 8.13 9.98 -1.80
N TYR A 72 8.36 11.29 -1.74
CA TYR A 72 7.31 12.29 -1.81
C TYR A 72 6.82 12.45 -3.24
N SER A 73 5.51 12.56 -3.44
CA SER A 73 4.99 13.09 -4.71
C SER A 73 5.45 14.54 -4.86
N PRO A 74 6.00 14.94 -6.02
CA PRO A 74 6.37 16.34 -6.25
C PRO A 74 5.15 17.23 -6.58
N THR A 75 3.97 16.64 -6.78
CA THR A 75 2.77 17.35 -7.26
C THR A 75 1.55 17.26 -6.34
N GLU A 76 1.53 16.32 -5.39
CA GLU A 76 0.43 16.19 -4.43
C GLU A 76 0.93 16.22 -2.99
N LYS A 77 0.49 17.24 -2.24
CA LYS A 77 0.79 17.38 -0.82
C LYS A 77 0.32 16.14 -0.04
N ASP A 78 1.17 15.68 0.88
CA ASP A 78 0.92 14.56 1.78
C ASP A 78 0.79 13.18 1.10
N LEU A 79 1.05 13.07 -0.21
CA LEU A 79 1.22 11.79 -0.89
C LEU A 79 2.67 11.33 -0.78
N ILE A 80 2.92 10.35 0.10
CA ILE A 80 4.26 9.85 0.44
C ILE A 80 4.26 8.33 0.34
N TYR A 81 5.33 7.77 -0.20
CA TYR A 81 5.59 6.34 -0.21
C TYR A 81 6.88 6.02 0.55
N ALA A 82 6.97 4.80 1.07
CA ALA A 82 8.20 4.24 1.62
C ALA A 82 8.44 2.86 1.01
N ARG A 83 9.70 2.56 0.70
CA ARG A 83 10.13 1.23 0.23
C ARG A 83 11.05 0.57 1.23
N THR A 84 10.95 -0.75 1.31
CA THR A 84 11.73 -1.56 2.23
C THR A 84 12.47 -2.68 1.49
N ASP A 85 13.48 -3.27 2.13
CA ASP A 85 14.37 -4.21 1.43
C ASP A 85 13.74 -5.59 1.22
N MET A 86 12.81 -6.00 2.08
CA MET A 86 12.09 -7.28 2.01
C MET A 86 10.59 -7.20 2.31
N GLY A 87 10.14 -6.09 2.88
CA GLY A 87 8.80 -5.93 3.48
C GLY A 87 7.77 -5.22 2.64
N GLY A 88 8.02 -5.05 1.34
CA GLY A 88 7.14 -4.40 0.40
C GLY A 88 7.28 -2.88 0.36
N ALA A 89 6.16 -2.21 0.09
CA ALA A 89 6.08 -0.77 -0.02
C ALA A 89 4.84 -0.27 0.71
N TYR A 90 4.92 0.95 1.20
CA TYR A 90 3.86 1.57 1.99
C TYR A 90 3.46 2.92 1.39
N ARG A 91 2.19 3.32 1.60
CA ARG A 91 1.69 4.67 1.33
C ARG A 91 1.26 5.33 2.64
N TRP A 92 1.65 6.58 2.84
CA TRP A 92 1.23 7.39 3.99
C TRP A 92 -0.26 7.73 3.92
N ASP A 93 -0.95 7.59 5.04
CA ASP A 93 -2.29 8.13 5.27
C ASP A 93 -2.19 9.36 6.18
N PRO A 94 -2.37 10.58 5.65
CA PRO A 94 -2.27 11.79 6.45
C PRO A 94 -3.42 11.96 7.45
N ALA A 95 -4.55 11.28 7.27
CA ALA A 95 -5.69 11.39 8.18
C ALA A 95 -5.42 10.69 9.51
N THR A 96 -4.77 9.53 9.47
CA THR A 96 -4.42 8.72 10.64
C THR A 96 -2.97 8.88 11.08
N LYS A 97 -2.12 9.45 10.22
CA LYS A 97 -0.65 9.49 10.37
C LYS A 97 -0.04 8.10 10.49
N THR A 98 -0.51 7.18 9.65
CA THR A 98 -0.04 5.80 9.59
C THR A 98 0.29 5.39 8.16
N TRP A 99 1.03 4.29 8.02
CA TRP A 99 1.39 3.70 6.73
C TRP A 99 0.46 2.54 6.36
N ILE A 100 0.10 2.48 5.08
CA ILE A 100 -0.72 1.41 4.49
C ILE A 100 0.21 0.52 3.66
N GLN A 101 0.30 -0.76 4.00
CA GLN A 101 1.04 -1.77 3.22
C GLN A 101 0.36 -2.00 1.85
N LEU A 102 1.14 -1.99 0.76
CA LEU A 102 0.62 -2.04 -0.61
C LEU A 102 0.77 -3.41 -1.28
N LEU A 103 1.60 -4.30 -0.72
CA LEU A 103 2.02 -5.55 -1.37
C LEU A 103 1.64 -6.83 -0.60
N GLU A 104 0.71 -6.76 0.36
CA GLU A 104 0.30 -7.95 1.12
C GLU A 104 -0.53 -8.98 0.32
N TRP A 105 -0.97 -8.62 -0.89
CA TRP A 105 -1.60 -9.53 -1.85
C TRP A 105 -0.60 -10.49 -2.52
N LEU A 106 0.71 -10.25 -2.40
CA LEU A 106 1.74 -11.14 -2.94
C LEU A 106 1.66 -12.51 -2.27
N ASN A 107 1.57 -13.57 -3.08
CA ASN A 107 1.55 -14.94 -2.60
C ASN A 107 2.95 -15.51 -2.37
N MET A 108 2.99 -16.75 -1.91
CA MET A 108 4.22 -17.44 -1.55
C MET A 108 5.10 -17.79 -2.76
N GLU A 109 4.54 -17.85 -3.97
CA GLU A 109 5.27 -18.04 -5.22
C GLU A 109 5.90 -16.72 -5.71
N ASP A 110 5.21 -15.61 -5.48
CA ASP A 110 5.62 -14.25 -5.82
C ASP A 110 6.40 -13.56 -4.68
N TRP A 111 6.79 -14.29 -3.63
CA TRP A 111 7.41 -13.71 -2.44
C TRP A 111 8.65 -12.86 -2.73
N ASN A 112 9.43 -13.22 -3.76
CA ASN A 112 10.61 -12.46 -4.17
C ASN A 112 10.26 -11.02 -4.60
N LEU A 113 9.00 -10.73 -4.91
CA LEU A 113 8.55 -9.38 -5.26
C LEU A 113 8.32 -8.48 -4.04
N SER A 114 8.46 -8.99 -2.82
CA SER A 114 8.32 -8.16 -1.62
C SER A 114 9.55 -7.29 -1.34
N GLY A 115 10.72 -7.60 -1.90
CA GLY A 115 11.86 -6.68 -1.85
C GLY A 115 11.72 -5.58 -2.89
N VAL A 116 11.77 -4.31 -2.47
CA VAL A 116 11.56 -3.17 -3.35
C VAL A 116 12.89 -2.46 -3.64
N GLU A 117 13.42 -2.69 -4.84
CA GLU A 117 14.66 -2.09 -5.33
C GLU A 117 14.53 -0.57 -5.50
N SER A 118 13.40 -0.11 -6.02
CA SER A 118 13.14 1.30 -6.28
C SER A 118 11.65 1.56 -6.46
N LEU A 119 11.21 2.78 -6.16
CA LEU A 119 9.83 3.22 -6.32
C LEU A 119 9.79 4.61 -6.95
N ALA A 120 8.88 4.83 -7.90
CA ALA A 120 8.66 6.15 -8.49
C ALA A 120 7.19 6.56 -8.38
N SER A 121 6.95 7.72 -7.75
CA SER A 121 5.68 8.45 -7.79
C SER A 121 5.65 9.30 -9.05
N ASP A 122 4.55 9.24 -9.81
CA ASP A 122 4.46 9.94 -11.09
C ASP A 122 4.33 11.47 -10.87
N PRO A 123 5.24 12.28 -11.44
CA PRO A 123 5.28 13.73 -11.25
C PRO A 123 4.25 14.51 -12.11
N VAL A 124 3.43 13.82 -12.91
CA VAL A 124 2.40 14.43 -13.77
C VAL A 124 1.00 13.96 -13.37
N ASP A 125 0.84 12.66 -13.09
CA ASP A 125 -0.42 12.04 -12.67
C ASP A 125 -0.23 11.34 -11.31
N PRO A 126 -0.50 11.99 -10.17
CA PRO A 126 -0.19 11.46 -8.84
C PRO A 126 -0.97 10.19 -8.46
N ASN A 127 -1.91 9.73 -9.30
CA ASN A 127 -2.53 8.42 -9.10
C ASN A 127 -1.62 7.27 -9.53
N ARG A 128 -0.57 7.54 -10.29
CA ARG A 128 0.36 6.52 -10.78
C ARG A 128 1.56 6.36 -9.87
N VAL A 129 1.89 5.11 -9.63
CA VAL A 129 3.09 4.71 -8.88
C VAL A 129 3.64 3.43 -9.49
N TYR A 130 4.96 3.34 -9.50
CA TYR A 130 5.71 2.23 -10.09
C TYR A 130 6.69 1.66 -9.09
N ILE A 131 6.81 0.33 -9.04
CA ILE A 131 7.72 -0.39 -8.14
C ILE A 131 8.60 -1.32 -8.97
N ALA A 132 9.92 -1.24 -8.79
CA ALA A 132 10.86 -2.26 -9.21
C ALA A 132 10.97 -3.33 -8.10
N ALA A 133 10.29 -4.46 -8.29
CA ALA A 133 10.12 -5.52 -7.30
C ALA A 133 11.02 -6.74 -7.58
N GLY A 134 11.84 -7.13 -6.59
CA GLY A 134 12.73 -8.28 -6.62
C GLY A 134 13.77 -8.22 -5.51
N THR A 135 13.78 -9.21 -4.61
CA THR A 135 14.58 -9.20 -3.37
C THR A 135 16.07 -9.48 -3.61
N TYR A 136 16.40 -10.48 -4.44
CA TYR A 136 17.78 -10.93 -4.64
C TYR A 136 18.18 -11.03 -6.11
N SER A 137 19.41 -10.60 -6.43
CA SER A 137 19.95 -10.62 -7.79
C SER A 137 20.90 -11.79 -8.07
N ASN A 138 21.06 -12.72 -7.12
CA ASN A 138 21.89 -13.91 -7.22
C ASN A 138 21.03 -15.20 -7.34
N ASP A 139 21.64 -16.37 -7.15
CA ASP A 139 20.97 -17.67 -7.31
C ASP A 139 20.16 -18.14 -6.10
N TRP A 140 20.01 -17.31 -5.05
CA TRP A 140 19.04 -17.57 -3.98
C TRP A 140 17.60 -17.59 -4.48
N VAL A 141 17.34 -16.91 -5.60
CA VAL A 141 16.07 -16.94 -6.32
C VAL A 141 16.31 -17.23 -7.79
N GLN A 142 15.35 -17.88 -8.44
CA GLN A 142 15.41 -18.17 -9.87
C GLN A 142 14.59 -17.18 -10.70
N SER A 143 13.62 -16.50 -10.09
CA SER A 143 12.76 -15.51 -10.74
C SER A 143 13.51 -14.23 -11.10
N ASN A 144 13.10 -13.61 -12.21
CA ASN A 144 13.48 -12.25 -12.54
C ASN A 144 12.77 -11.21 -11.66
N GLY A 145 13.16 -9.95 -11.79
CA GLY A 145 12.44 -8.80 -11.23
C GLY A 145 11.25 -8.40 -12.07
N TYR A 146 10.33 -7.65 -11.47
CA TYR A 146 9.12 -7.14 -12.11
C TYR A 146 8.96 -5.64 -11.88
N ILE A 147 8.45 -4.94 -12.90
CA ILE A 147 7.87 -3.62 -12.71
C ILE A 147 6.39 -3.79 -12.38
N LEU A 148 6.00 -3.37 -11.19
CA LEU A 148 4.59 -3.24 -10.78
C LEU A 148 4.14 -1.82 -11.09
N ARG A 149 3.02 -1.66 -11.79
CA ARG A 149 2.44 -0.35 -12.12
C ARG A 149 1.01 -0.25 -11.61
N SER A 150 0.71 0.85 -10.94
CA SER A 150 -0.61 1.17 -10.42
C SER A 150 -1.11 2.48 -11.03
N LYS A 151 -2.44 2.61 -11.15
CA LYS A 151 -3.15 3.84 -11.56
C LYS A 151 -4.06 4.37 -10.44
N ASP A 152 -3.95 3.82 -9.24
CA ASP A 152 -4.79 4.09 -8.08
C ASP A 152 -3.98 4.17 -6.77
N ARG A 153 -2.73 4.64 -6.88
CA ARG A 153 -1.80 4.87 -5.75
C ARG A 153 -1.42 3.59 -5.01
N GLY A 154 -1.40 2.46 -5.71
CA GLY A 154 -0.98 1.16 -5.20
C GLY A 154 -2.09 0.31 -4.59
N GLN A 155 -3.38 0.59 -4.86
CA GLN A 155 -4.47 -0.30 -4.45
C GLN A 155 -4.54 -1.53 -5.36
N THR A 156 -4.32 -1.35 -6.66
CA THR A 156 -4.24 -2.44 -7.65
C THR A 156 -3.01 -2.29 -8.53
N TRP A 157 -2.52 -3.43 -9.04
CA TRP A 157 -1.25 -3.51 -9.75
C TRP A 157 -1.35 -4.36 -11.01
N GLU A 158 -0.73 -3.90 -12.09
CA GLU A 158 -0.34 -4.73 -13.23
C GLU A 158 1.16 -5.05 -13.11
N LYS A 159 1.61 -6.22 -13.59
CA LYS A 159 3.02 -6.63 -13.56
C LYS A 159 3.62 -6.69 -14.97
N THR A 160 4.89 -6.28 -15.11
CA THR A 160 5.73 -6.57 -16.29
C THR A 160 7.01 -7.25 -15.82
N GLU A 161 7.26 -8.47 -16.29
CA GLU A 161 8.52 -9.16 -16.04
C GLU A 161 9.67 -8.46 -16.78
N MET A 162 10.79 -8.27 -16.10
CA MET A 162 12.02 -7.77 -16.71
C MET A 162 12.97 -8.93 -17.02
N PRO A 163 13.76 -8.86 -18.10
CA PRO A 163 14.74 -9.92 -18.41
C PRO A 163 16.02 -9.79 -17.57
N CYS A 164 15.88 -9.41 -16.31
CA CYS A 164 16.96 -9.29 -15.33
C CYS A 164 16.40 -9.41 -13.90
N LYS A 165 17.26 -9.77 -12.94
CA LYS A 165 16.93 -9.81 -11.51
C LYS A 165 17.14 -8.43 -10.87
N PHE A 166 16.36 -8.14 -9.83
CA PHE A 166 16.55 -6.98 -8.95
C PHE A 166 17.08 -7.41 -7.58
N GLY A 167 17.56 -6.45 -6.79
CA GLY A 167 18.24 -6.69 -5.54
C GLY A 167 17.77 -5.75 -4.43
N GLY A 168 16.48 -5.75 -4.14
CA GLY A 168 15.87 -5.00 -3.03
C GLY A 168 16.56 -5.24 -1.69
N ASN A 169 17.09 -6.44 -1.44
CA ASN A 169 17.91 -6.77 -0.26
C ASN A 169 19.38 -7.09 -0.59
N MET A 170 19.91 -6.57 -1.70
CA MET A 170 21.34 -6.69 -2.02
C MET A 170 22.11 -5.48 -1.46
N PRO A 171 23.45 -5.55 -1.34
CA PRO A 171 24.27 -4.38 -1.03
C PRO A 171 24.05 -3.23 -2.03
N GLY A 172 24.14 -1.97 -1.57
CA GLY A 172 23.83 -0.79 -2.39
C GLY A 172 22.34 -0.47 -2.58
N ARG A 173 21.45 -1.09 -1.80
CA ARG A 173 19.98 -0.90 -1.89
C ARG A 173 19.43 0.42 -1.36
N THR A 174 20.23 1.19 -0.62
CA THR A 174 19.84 2.56 -0.24
C THR A 174 20.17 3.57 -1.32
N MET A 175 21.08 3.26 -2.25
CA MET A 175 21.39 4.15 -3.37
C MET A 175 20.18 4.24 -4.31
N GLY A 176 19.73 5.44 -4.67
CA GLY A 176 18.48 5.59 -5.39
C GLY A 176 18.06 7.03 -5.74
N GLU A 177 16.93 7.20 -6.42
CA GLU A 177 16.05 6.15 -6.95
C GLU A 177 16.51 5.65 -8.34
N ARG A 178 16.60 4.32 -8.51
CA ARG A 178 17.00 3.67 -9.77
C ARG A 178 15.92 3.75 -10.85
N LEU A 179 14.66 3.87 -10.45
CA LEU A 179 13.48 4.01 -11.30
C LEU A 179 13.04 5.48 -11.29
N ALA A 180 12.90 6.08 -12.47
CA ALA A 180 12.46 7.47 -12.59
C ALA A 180 11.44 7.64 -13.72
N VAL A 181 10.46 8.53 -13.50
CA VAL A 181 9.44 8.92 -14.47
C VAL A 181 9.82 10.29 -15.04
N ASP A 182 9.74 10.46 -16.36
CA ASP A 182 10.00 11.75 -16.99
C ASP A 182 8.94 12.78 -16.53
N PRO A 183 9.37 13.94 -15.97
CA PRO A 183 8.46 14.95 -15.42
C PRO A 183 7.67 15.74 -16.47
N ASN A 184 8.02 15.65 -17.74
CA ASN A 184 7.35 16.34 -18.84
C ASN A 184 6.50 15.41 -19.70
N ASP A 185 6.91 14.15 -19.86
CA ASP A 185 6.19 13.11 -20.58
C ASP A 185 6.17 11.81 -19.79
N ASN A 186 5.21 11.68 -18.87
CA ASN A 186 5.13 10.57 -17.92
C ASN A 186 4.83 9.19 -18.53
N ARG A 187 4.74 9.09 -19.87
CA ARG A 187 4.83 7.81 -20.60
C ARG A 187 6.22 7.20 -20.49
N ILE A 188 7.24 8.06 -20.35
CA ILE A 188 8.65 7.69 -20.38
C ILE A 188 9.12 7.38 -18.96
N LEU A 189 9.69 6.18 -18.79
CA LEU A 189 10.33 5.77 -17.55
C LEU A 189 11.73 5.23 -17.87
N TYR A 190 12.66 5.43 -16.95
CA TYR A 190 13.98 4.80 -17.01
C TYR A 190 14.25 3.98 -15.75
N LEU A 191 15.05 2.93 -15.90
CA LEU A 191 15.48 2.04 -14.83
C LEU A 191 16.97 1.72 -14.93
N GLY A 192 17.71 1.93 -13.84
CA GLY A 192 19.08 1.48 -13.65
C GLY A 192 19.15 0.04 -13.14
N ALA A 193 19.60 -0.91 -13.96
CA ALA A 193 19.59 -2.33 -13.63
C ALA A 193 20.96 -2.87 -13.16
N ARG A 194 20.91 -3.77 -12.17
CA ARG A 194 22.08 -4.49 -11.60
C ARG A 194 22.69 -5.50 -12.57
N ASN A 195 23.78 -6.14 -12.15
CA ASN A 195 24.44 -7.27 -12.81
C ASN A 195 24.87 -7.00 -14.26
N GLY A 196 25.29 -5.76 -14.55
CA GLY A 196 25.73 -5.35 -15.88
C GLY A 196 24.59 -5.23 -16.91
N ASN A 197 23.34 -5.22 -16.47
CA ASN A 197 22.19 -5.06 -17.36
C ASN A 197 22.03 -3.63 -17.89
N GLY A 198 22.69 -2.64 -17.27
CA GLY A 198 22.76 -1.27 -17.77
C GLY A 198 21.45 -0.52 -17.59
N LEU A 199 21.16 0.39 -18.50
CA LEU A 199 19.98 1.25 -18.45
C LEU A 199 18.83 0.68 -19.30
N TRP A 200 17.60 0.78 -18.79
CA TRP A 200 16.37 0.35 -19.46
C TRP A 200 15.41 1.53 -19.58
N LYS A 201 14.58 1.51 -20.64
CA LYS A 201 13.58 2.54 -20.94
C LYS A 201 12.23 1.92 -21.26
N SER A 202 11.18 2.56 -20.79
CA SER A 202 9.79 2.37 -21.20
C SER A 202 9.28 3.67 -21.82
N GLU A 203 8.36 3.57 -22.77
CA GLU A 203 7.68 4.72 -23.41
C GLU A 203 6.15 4.57 -23.41
N ASP A 204 5.63 3.65 -22.61
CA ASP A 204 4.21 3.29 -22.54
C ASP A 204 3.71 3.10 -21.09
N TYR A 205 4.16 3.94 -20.16
CA TYR A 205 3.82 3.88 -18.74
C TYR A 205 4.25 2.59 -18.05
N GLY A 206 5.42 2.06 -18.40
CA GLY A 206 6.03 0.90 -17.78
C GLY A 206 5.41 -0.44 -18.21
N ALA A 207 4.64 -0.45 -19.31
CA ALA A 207 4.01 -1.66 -19.82
C ALA A 207 5.04 -2.54 -20.54
N THR A 208 5.92 -1.95 -21.34
CA THR A 208 7.02 -2.65 -22.03
C THR A 208 8.35 -1.93 -21.83
N TRP A 209 9.43 -2.71 -21.80
CA TRP A 209 10.77 -2.21 -21.52
C TRP A 209 11.78 -2.70 -22.54
N HIS A 210 12.70 -1.82 -22.92
CA HIS A 210 13.83 -2.15 -23.78
C HIS A 210 15.14 -1.60 -23.22
N LYS A 211 16.23 -2.30 -23.49
CA LYS A 211 17.57 -1.88 -23.07
C LYS A 211 18.02 -0.66 -23.88
N VAL A 212 18.57 0.35 -23.20
CA VAL A 212 19.15 1.55 -23.84
C VAL A 212 20.55 1.20 -24.32
N SER A 213 20.65 0.69 -25.55
CA SER A 213 21.92 0.18 -26.10
C SER A 213 23.02 1.24 -26.25
N SER A 214 22.66 2.52 -26.30
CA SER A 214 23.61 3.64 -26.35
C SER A 214 24.29 3.90 -25.01
N PHE A 215 23.73 3.43 -23.88
CA PHE A 215 24.37 3.47 -22.57
C PHE A 215 25.21 2.20 -22.37
N THR A 216 26.51 2.28 -22.67
CA THR A 216 27.40 1.12 -22.63
C THR A 216 28.14 0.93 -21.30
N ALA A 217 28.03 1.89 -20.38
CA ALA A 217 28.69 1.81 -19.08
C ALA A 217 27.96 0.81 -18.16
N VAL A 218 28.72 -0.01 -17.44
CA VAL A 218 28.16 -1.08 -16.58
C VAL A 218 28.61 -1.00 -15.12
N GLY A 219 29.60 -0.16 -14.82
CA GLY A 219 30.20 0.00 -13.49
C GLY A 219 31.28 -1.04 -13.16
N ASP A 220 32.20 -0.67 -12.27
CA ASP A 220 33.31 -1.51 -11.81
C ASP A 220 33.09 -2.12 -10.41
N VAL A 221 32.03 -1.72 -9.71
CA VAL A 221 31.75 -2.17 -8.35
C VAL A 221 30.89 -3.43 -8.31
N GLU A 222 31.36 -4.42 -7.55
CA GLU A 222 30.65 -5.67 -7.26
C GLU A 222 30.02 -5.61 -5.86
N ASP A 223 28.90 -6.30 -5.68
CA ASP A 223 28.10 -6.32 -4.45
C ASP A 223 28.60 -7.32 -3.38
N GLY A 224 29.67 -8.08 -3.67
CA GLY A 224 30.19 -9.12 -2.79
C GLY A 224 29.45 -10.47 -2.85
N TYR A 225 28.34 -10.55 -3.57
CA TYR A 225 27.55 -11.76 -3.83
C TYR A 225 27.60 -12.19 -5.31
N GLY A 226 28.52 -11.61 -6.08
CA GLY A 226 28.82 -11.99 -7.46
C GLY A 226 28.11 -11.15 -8.53
N GLY A 227 27.46 -10.06 -8.14
CA GLY A 227 26.74 -9.15 -9.04
C GLY A 227 27.33 -7.73 -9.08
N LYS A 228 27.24 -7.09 -10.26
CA LYS A 228 27.57 -5.66 -10.41
C LYS A 228 26.47 -4.77 -9.84
N VAL A 229 26.83 -3.70 -9.15
CA VAL A 229 25.85 -2.74 -8.60
C VAL A 229 25.14 -1.94 -9.71
N GLY A 230 25.84 -1.59 -10.79
CA GLY A 230 25.25 -0.96 -11.99
C GLY A 230 24.85 0.52 -11.80
N PRO A 231 23.95 1.06 -12.65
CA PRO A 231 23.41 2.40 -12.48
C PRO A 231 22.50 2.48 -11.25
N VAL A 232 22.68 3.52 -10.44
CA VAL A 232 22.14 3.61 -9.06
C VAL A 232 21.08 4.68 -8.89
N TRP A 233 21.07 5.72 -9.71
CA TRP A 233 20.00 6.72 -9.73
C TRP A 233 19.88 7.40 -11.08
N ILE A 234 18.70 8.00 -11.32
CA ILE A 234 18.37 8.71 -12.55
C ILE A 234 17.65 10.01 -12.22
N THR A 235 18.17 11.13 -12.73
CA THR A 235 17.63 12.47 -12.45
C THR A 235 17.37 13.21 -13.75
N PHE A 236 16.12 13.61 -13.98
CA PHE A 236 15.72 14.42 -15.13
C PHE A 236 15.93 15.92 -14.84
N ASP A 237 16.30 16.69 -15.87
CA ASP A 237 16.20 18.15 -15.83
C ASP A 237 14.89 18.62 -16.47
N PRO A 238 13.83 18.88 -15.68
CA PRO A 238 12.52 19.21 -16.21
C PRO A 238 12.52 20.49 -17.05
N SER A 239 13.50 21.39 -16.89
CA SER A 239 13.57 22.64 -17.66
C SER A 239 13.89 22.42 -19.14
N THR A 240 14.33 21.22 -19.50
CA THR A 240 14.73 20.86 -20.88
C THR A 240 13.65 20.10 -21.65
N GLY A 241 12.44 19.99 -21.10
CA GLY A 241 11.26 19.46 -21.76
C GLY A 241 10.07 20.42 -21.67
N SER A 242 8.88 19.94 -22.02
CA SER A 242 7.61 20.65 -21.78
C SER A 242 6.47 19.64 -21.75
N ALA A 243 5.31 19.98 -21.17
CA ALA A 243 4.20 19.04 -21.01
C ALA A 243 3.85 18.30 -22.33
N GLY A 244 3.95 16.96 -22.31
CA GLY A 244 3.73 16.08 -23.45
C GLY A 244 4.95 15.89 -24.37
N HIS A 245 6.08 16.50 -24.05
CA HIS A 245 7.34 16.43 -24.80
C HIS A 245 8.48 15.98 -23.88
N ALA A 246 9.16 14.91 -24.29
CA ALA A 246 10.24 14.28 -23.52
C ALA A 246 11.29 15.28 -23.03
N THR A 247 11.73 15.08 -21.79
CA THR A 247 12.85 15.80 -21.20
C THR A 247 14.14 15.47 -21.95
N GLN A 248 14.92 16.49 -22.34
CA GLN A 248 16.12 16.27 -23.17
C GLN A 248 17.37 15.96 -22.35
N THR A 249 17.55 16.62 -21.20
CA THR A 249 18.70 16.41 -20.33
C THR A 249 18.38 15.42 -19.21
N ILE A 250 19.18 14.35 -19.14
CA ILE A 250 19.01 13.24 -18.18
C ILE A 250 20.38 12.93 -17.58
N TYR A 251 20.48 12.86 -16.26
CA TYR A 251 21.69 12.46 -15.53
C TYR A 251 21.53 11.03 -14.98
N VAL A 252 22.60 10.25 -15.02
CA VAL A 252 22.65 8.89 -14.48
C VAL A 252 23.87 8.72 -13.59
N GLY A 253 23.61 8.29 -12.35
CA GLY A 253 24.63 7.83 -11.43
C GLY A 253 24.99 6.38 -11.67
N LEU A 254 26.28 6.08 -11.63
CA LEU A 254 26.84 4.75 -11.85
C LEU A 254 27.75 4.38 -10.68
N ALA A 255 27.59 3.17 -10.16
CA ALA A 255 28.54 2.58 -9.22
C ALA A 255 29.85 2.23 -9.96
N ASP A 256 30.68 3.25 -10.15
CA ASP A 256 31.96 3.18 -10.86
C ASP A 256 32.97 4.12 -10.19
N ARG A 257 34.15 3.60 -9.83
CA ARG A 257 35.18 4.39 -9.13
C ARG A 257 35.99 5.30 -10.05
N GLN A 258 35.83 5.21 -11.37
CA GLN A 258 36.56 6.04 -12.33
C GLN A 258 35.67 7.10 -12.97
N THR A 259 34.44 6.75 -13.32
CA THR A 259 33.48 7.65 -13.99
C THR A 259 32.07 7.31 -13.54
N SER A 260 31.58 8.08 -12.58
CA SER A 260 30.35 7.78 -11.85
C SER A 260 29.14 8.56 -12.31
N ILE A 261 29.29 9.66 -13.05
CA ILE A 261 28.16 10.45 -13.57
C ILE A 261 28.20 10.55 -15.10
N TYR A 262 27.08 10.19 -15.72
CA TYR A 262 26.82 10.35 -17.15
C TYR A 262 25.64 11.30 -17.37
N LYS A 263 25.60 11.93 -18.54
CA LYS A 263 24.44 12.71 -18.99
C LYS A 263 24.09 12.41 -20.45
N SER A 264 22.82 12.59 -20.76
CA SER A 264 22.31 12.79 -22.12
C SER A 264 21.77 14.21 -22.23
N VAL A 265 21.81 14.79 -23.44
CA VAL A 265 21.20 16.11 -23.77
C VAL A 265 20.26 16.02 -24.97
N ASP A 266 19.93 14.79 -25.40
CA ASP A 266 19.15 14.46 -26.59
C ASP A 266 18.05 13.42 -26.29
N GLY A 267 17.51 13.45 -25.06
CA GLY A 267 16.41 12.59 -24.63
C GLY A 267 16.82 11.11 -24.47
N GLY A 268 18.09 10.87 -24.16
CA GLY A 268 18.67 9.54 -23.92
C GLY A 268 19.14 8.81 -25.18
N ALA A 269 19.25 9.50 -26.33
CA ALA A 269 19.76 8.89 -27.55
C ALA A 269 21.28 8.65 -27.47
N THR A 270 22.04 9.61 -26.94
CA THR A 270 23.47 9.49 -26.66
C THR A 270 23.82 9.84 -25.21
N TRP A 271 24.94 9.30 -24.73
CA TRP A 271 25.39 9.44 -23.35
C TRP A 271 26.88 9.76 -23.30
N GLU A 272 27.25 10.73 -22.47
CA GLU A 272 28.64 11.11 -22.23
C GLU A 272 28.93 11.26 -20.73
N PRO A 273 30.18 10.99 -20.27
CA PRO A 273 30.59 11.36 -18.92
C PRO A 273 30.41 12.85 -18.67
N VAL A 274 29.93 13.22 -17.48
CA VAL A 274 29.92 14.63 -17.09
C VAL A 274 31.35 15.11 -16.89
N ALA A 275 31.75 16.12 -17.67
CA ALA A 275 33.09 16.69 -17.59
C ALA A 275 33.36 17.29 -16.20
N GLY A 276 34.61 17.16 -15.73
CA GLY A 276 35.05 17.75 -14.47
C GLY A 276 34.54 17.06 -13.20
N GLN A 277 33.79 15.95 -13.30
CA GLN A 277 33.25 15.23 -12.13
C GLN A 277 34.35 14.83 -11.13
N PRO A 278 34.01 14.68 -9.83
CA PRO A 278 34.97 14.38 -8.78
C PRO A 278 35.77 13.09 -9.04
N LYS A 279 37.08 13.10 -8.73
CA LYS A 279 38.02 11.99 -9.00
C LYS A 279 38.47 11.23 -7.76
N GLN A 280 37.71 11.33 -6.67
CA GLN A 280 38.05 10.70 -5.39
C GLN A 280 37.88 9.16 -5.39
N GLY A 281 37.25 8.60 -6.42
CA GLY A 281 36.96 7.16 -6.49
C GLY A 281 35.82 6.71 -5.58
N PHE A 282 34.98 7.65 -5.16
CA PHE A 282 33.78 7.42 -4.37
C PHE A 282 32.57 7.20 -5.28
N LEU A 283 31.55 6.56 -4.72
CA LEU A 283 30.33 6.12 -5.38
C LEU A 283 29.19 7.12 -5.10
N PRO A 284 28.40 7.51 -6.12
CA PRO A 284 27.35 8.51 -5.96
C PRO A 284 26.10 7.83 -5.38
N HIS A 285 25.80 8.05 -4.10
CA HIS A 285 24.65 7.41 -3.43
C HIS A 285 23.32 8.01 -3.89
N HIS A 286 23.22 9.34 -3.89
CA HIS A 286 22.04 10.08 -4.33
C HIS A 286 22.43 11.30 -5.15
N ALA A 287 21.52 11.75 -6.00
CA ALA A 287 21.60 13.04 -6.65
C ALA A 287 20.24 13.71 -6.82
N THR A 288 20.18 14.99 -6.47
CA THR A 288 18.95 15.78 -6.51
C THR A 288 19.22 17.10 -7.23
N LEU A 289 18.40 17.40 -8.23
CA LEU A 289 18.47 18.64 -9.01
C LEU A 289 17.55 19.69 -8.37
N GLY A 290 18.13 20.77 -7.86
CA GLY A 290 17.38 21.91 -7.36
C GLY A 290 16.82 22.78 -8.49
N SER A 291 15.72 23.50 -8.23
CA SER A 291 15.13 24.44 -9.19
C SER A 291 16.04 25.64 -9.51
N ASN A 292 17.10 25.84 -8.74
CA ASN A 292 18.20 26.79 -9.02
C ASN A 292 19.13 26.31 -10.16
N GLY A 293 19.02 25.06 -10.61
CA GLY A 293 19.87 24.45 -11.64
C GLY A 293 21.14 23.81 -11.08
N MET A 294 21.21 23.57 -9.77
CA MET A 294 22.33 22.87 -9.13
C MET A 294 21.98 21.39 -8.95
N LEU A 295 22.82 20.50 -9.49
CA LEU A 295 22.74 19.07 -9.20
C LEU A 295 23.65 18.77 -8.00
N TYR A 296 23.04 18.42 -6.87
CA TYR A 296 23.75 18.02 -5.65
C TYR A 296 23.95 16.51 -5.65
N VAL A 297 25.11 16.03 -5.19
CA VAL A 297 25.46 14.61 -5.18
C VAL A 297 26.20 14.25 -3.89
N THR A 298 25.74 13.19 -3.21
CA THR A 298 26.44 12.59 -2.07
C THR A 298 27.31 11.42 -2.52
N TYR A 299 28.52 11.35 -1.97
CA TYR A 299 29.50 10.32 -2.30
C TYR A 299 29.96 9.56 -1.06
N ASN A 300 30.23 8.27 -1.28
CA ASN A 300 30.76 7.35 -0.29
C ASN A 300 31.77 6.40 -0.91
N SER A 301 32.83 6.04 -0.19
CA SER A 301 33.80 5.05 -0.67
C SER A 301 33.22 3.65 -0.74
N GLU A 302 32.15 3.37 0.02
CA GLU A 302 31.48 2.07 0.09
C GLU A 302 30.06 2.11 -0.48
N ILE A 303 29.50 0.94 -0.79
CA ILE A 303 28.16 0.79 -1.39
C ILE A 303 27.03 0.89 -0.37
N GLY A 304 27.28 0.68 0.93
CA GLY A 304 26.24 0.66 1.96
C GLY A 304 25.31 -0.57 1.88
N PRO A 305 24.32 -0.68 2.79
CA PRO A 305 23.95 0.32 3.79
C PRO A 305 24.67 0.18 5.14
N PHE A 306 25.51 -0.85 5.35
CA PHE A 306 26.12 -1.12 6.68
C PHE A 306 27.62 -0.87 6.77
N THR A 307 28.31 -0.82 5.63
CA THR A 307 29.73 -0.51 5.58
C THR A 307 29.97 0.96 5.98
N ALA A 308 31.03 1.21 6.75
CA ALA A 308 31.53 2.55 7.02
C ALA A 308 32.69 2.87 6.07
N GLY A 309 32.90 4.15 5.77
CA GLY A 309 33.90 4.57 4.78
C GLY A 309 34.24 6.05 4.88
N SER A 310 34.77 6.58 3.78
CA SER A 310 35.00 8.01 3.56
C SER A 310 34.00 8.55 2.54
N GLY A 311 33.85 9.86 2.40
CA GLY A 311 32.88 10.42 1.48
C GLY A 311 33.07 11.91 1.20
N SER A 312 32.22 12.46 0.35
CA SER A 312 32.18 13.89 0.04
C SER A 312 30.80 14.30 -0.44
N VAL A 313 30.53 15.60 -0.47
CA VAL A 313 29.29 16.16 -1.05
C VAL A 313 29.71 17.19 -2.09
N TRP A 314 29.15 17.09 -3.29
CA TRP A 314 29.49 17.96 -4.40
C TRP A 314 28.24 18.58 -5.00
N LYS A 315 28.39 19.76 -5.61
CA LYS A 315 27.38 20.34 -6.49
C LYS A 315 27.95 20.61 -7.88
N LEU A 316 27.11 20.43 -8.89
CA LEU A 316 27.34 20.79 -10.26
C LEU A 316 26.37 21.93 -10.64
N ASP A 317 26.91 23.06 -11.10
CA ASP A 317 26.12 24.05 -11.82
C ASP A 317 25.86 23.52 -13.24
N THR A 318 24.61 23.13 -13.50
CA THR A 318 24.23 22.50 -14.78
C THR A 318 24.33 23.45 -15.97
N LYS A 319 24.34 24.77 -15.74
CA LYS A 319 24.43 25.79 -16.80
C LYS A 319 25.87 26.06 -17.21
N THR A 320 26.79 26.06 -16.24
CA THR A 320 28.22 26.38 -16.47
C THR A 320 29.09 25.14 -16.61
N GLY A 321 28.66 24.01 -16.04
CA GLY A 321 29.45 22.79 -15.95
C GLY A 321 30.47 22.78 -14.80
N GLU A 322 30.43 23.78 -13.90
CA GLU A 322 31.37 23.90 -12.79
C GLU A 322 30.99 22.99 -11.61
N TRP A 323 31.99 22.29 -11.07
CA TRP A 323 31.85 21.47 -9.86
C TRP A 323 32.44 22.18 -8.64
N SER A 324 31.74 22.11 -7.51
CA SER A 324 32.23 22.59 -6.22
C SER A 324 32.10 21.53 -5.14
N ASP A 325 33.18 21.33 -4.37
CA ASP A 325 33.14 20.53 -3.15
C ASP A 325 32.46 21.33 -2.05
N ILE A 326 31.37 20.79 -1.53
CA ILE A 326 30.53 21.41 -0.49
C ILE A 326 30.42 20.48 0.72
N SER A 327 31.40 19.61 0.93
CA SER A 327 31.40 18.63 2.03
C SER A 327 31.24 19.33 3.39
N PRO A 328 30.37 18.85 4.30
CA PRO A 328 30.19 19.43 5.63
C PRO A 328 31.45 19.59 6.49
N GLY A 329 32.48 18.76 6.28
CA GLY A 329 33.79 18.89 6.92
C GLY A 329 34.69 20.00 6.33
N GLY A 330 34.25 20.63 5.25
CA GLY A 330 35.04 21.55 4.42
C GLY A 330 35.56 20.87 3.14
N ALA A 331 35.86 21.68 2.13
CA ALA A 331 36.37 21.17 0.85
C ALA A 331 37.65 20.33 1.05
N GLY A 332 37.65 19.12 0.49
CA GLY A 332 38.72 18.13 0.63
C GLY A 332 38.66 17.26 1.90
N ASP A 333 37.80 17.56 2.88
CA ASP A 333 37.60 16.67 4.03
C ASP A 333 36.72 15.48 3.64
N THR A 334 37.28 14.28 3.81
CA THR A 334 36.62 13.00 3.46
C THR A 334 36.40 12.09 4.67
N SER A 335 36.54 12.64 5.88
CA SER A 335 36.45 11.90 7.14
C SER A 335 35.09 11.27 7.42
N ASN A 336 34.02 11.75 6.77
CA ASN A 336 32.68 11.20 6.93
C ASN A 336 32.16 10.63 5.58
N PRO A 337 31.56 9.44 5.58
CA PRO A 337 30.85 8.90 4.43
C PRO A 337 29.44 9.47 4.34
N TYR A 338 28.97 9.87 3.15
CA TYR A 338 27.62 10.45 2.98
C TYR A 338 26.68 9.52 2.22
N GLY A 339 25.42 9.47 2.66
CA GLY A 339 24.34 8.70 2.06
C GLY A 339 23.20 9.62 1.62
N GLY A 340 22.19 9.75 2.48
CA GLY A 340 20.96 10.49 2.20
C GLY A 340 21.20 11.95 1.82
N LEU A 341 20.37 12.46 0.92
CA LEU A 341 20.45 13.80 0.34
C LEU A 341 19.03 14.31 0.06
N ALA A 342 18.67 15.46 0.63
CA ALA A 342 17.45 16.18 0.29
C ALA A 342 17.75 17.62 -0.12
N VAL A 343 16.99 18.14 -1.07
CA VAL A 343 16.96 19.56 -1.43
C VAL A 343 15.54 20.07 -1.18
N ASP A 344 15.42 21.20 -0.49
CA ASP A 344 14.13 21.82 -0.23
C ASP A 344 13.56 22.40 -1.54
N ALA A 345 12.44 21.85 -2.00
CA ALA A 345 11.82 22.27 -3.26
C ALA A 345 11.31 23.72 -3.23
N GLN A 346 10.99 24.25 -2.04
CA GLN A 346 10.53 25.63 -1.85
C GLN A 346 11.70 26.61 -1.75
N HIS A 347 12.86 26.13 -1.32
CA HIS A 347 14.07 26.91 -1.09
C HIS A 347 15.30 26.14 -1.60
N PRO A 348 15.62 26.17 -2.92
CA PRO A 348 16.59 25.27 -3.54
C PRO A 348 18.06 25.46 -3.12
N ASP A 349 18.37 26.52 -2.36
CA ASP A 349 19.68 26.68 -1.70
C ASP A 349 19.73 26.00 -0.31
N THR A 350 18.60 25.47 0.16
CA THR A 350 18.50 24.67 1.38
C THR A 350 18.59 23.19 1.04
N LEU A 351 19.50 22.49 1.71
CA LEU A 351 19.72 21.06 1.52
C LEU A 351 20.18 20.38 2.81
N MET A 352 19.97 19.07 2.87
CA MET A 352 20.36 18.23 3.99
C MET A 352 21.09 16.98 3.53
N VAL A 353 22.07 16.52 4.31
CA VAL A 353 22.81 15.28 4.06
C VAL A 353 23.02 14.48 5.33
N THR A 354 23.12 13.16 5.19
CA THR A 354 23.33 12.24 6.31
C THR A 354 24.63 11.46 6.15
N THR A 355 25.22 11.04 7.27
CA THR A 355 26.34 10.08 7.23
C THR A 355 25.85 8.64 7.03
N LEU A 356 26.62 7.83 6.30
CA LEU A 356 26.32 6.40 6.04
C LEU A 356 27.61 5.55 5.96
N ASN A 357 28.15 4.95 7.01
CA ASN A 357 27.73 5.06 8.39
C ASN A 357 28.83 5.68 9.23
N LYS A 358 28.41 6.51 10.18
CA LYS A 358 29.18 6.87 11.34
C LYS A 358 28.59 6.12 12.54
N TRP A 359 29.10 4.91 12.78
CA TRP A 359 28.57 4.01 13.81
C TRP A 359 28.75 4.53 15.25
N TRP A 360 29.67 5.46 15.46
CA TRP A 360 29.99 5.99 16.78
C TRP A 360 30.32 7.50 16.74
N PRO A 361 29.88 8.30 17.74
CA PRO A 361 28.92 7.92 18.78
C PRO A 361 27.49 7.77 18.24
N ASP A 362 27.25 8.32 17.04
CA ASP A 362 25.96 8.33 16.35
C ASP A 362 26.20 8.79 14.89
N ASN A 363 25.21 8.58 14.02
CA ASN A 363 25.21 9.25 12.73
C ASN A 363 25.00 10.76 12.88
N GLN A 364 25.36 11.49 11.83
CA GLN A 364 25.18 12.93 11.77
C GLN A 364 24.21 13.29 10.64
N ILE A 365 23.40 14.32 10.89
CA ILE A 365 22.55 14.96 9.89
C ILE A 365 23.00 16.42 9.82
N TYR A 366 23.29 16.89 8.61
CA TYR A 366 23.73 18.26 8.34
C TYR A 366 22.68 18.99 7.54
N ARG A 367 22.49 20.28 7.84
CA ARG A 367 21.61 21.20 7.11
C ARG A 367 22.38 22.42 6.64
N SER A 368 22.22 22.80 5.37
CA SER A 368 22.71 24.04 4.78
C SER A 368 21.52 24.85 4.26
N THR A 369 21.64 26.18 4.27
CA THR A 369 20.65 27.13 3.71
C THR A 369 21.28 28.10 2.71
N ASP A 370 22.50 27.81 2.25
CA ASP A 370 23.32 28.68 1.39
C ASP A 370 23.99 27.91 0.23
N GLY A 371 23.37 26.80 -0.17
CA GLY A 371 23.82 25.95 -1.27
C GLY A 371 25.10 25.17 -0.94
N GLY A 372 25.27 24.78 0.32
CA GLY A 372 26.36 23.94 0.82
C GLY A 372 27.64 24.69 1.19
N GLN A 373 27.60 26.03 1.30
CA GLN A 373 28.77 26.81 1.72
C GLN A 373 29.02 26.68 3.21
N THR A 374 27.96 26.64 4.02
CA THR A 374 28.02 26.37 5.45
C THR A 374 26.99 25.33 5.87
N TRP A 375 27.31 24.61 6.96
CA TRP A 375 26.51 23.49 7.44
C TRP A 375 26.28 23.57 8.95
N LYS A 376 25.08 23.23 9.39
CA LYS A 376 24.70 23.03 10.78
C LYS A 376 24.51 21.54 11.06
N PRO A 377 25.28 20.94 11.98
CA PRO A 377 25.04 19.57 12.41
C PRO A 377 23.87 19.51 13.41
N PHE A 378 23.26 18.34 13.54
CA PHE A 378 22.24 18.05 14.56
C PHE A 378 22.83 17.92 15.96
N TRP A 379 24.10 17.52 16.07
CA TRP A 379 24.82 17.50 17.33
C TRP A 379 26.30 17.84 17.14
N GLU A 380 26.93 18.38 18.18
CA GLU A 380 28.37 18.63 18.21
C GLU A 380 28.93 18.38 19.61
N PHE A 381 30.21 17.99 19.69
CA PHE A 381 30.88 17.87 20.98
C PHE A 381 31.14 19.25 21.57
N THR A 382 30.69 19.49 22.80
CA THR A 382 31.07 20.70 23.57
C THR A 382 32.34 20.44 24.37
N SER A 383 32.43 19.28 25.01
CA SER A 383 33.64 18.70 25.60
C SER A 383 33.46 17.20 25.67
N TYR A 384 34.48 16.40 25.34
CA TYR A 384 34.32 14.94 25.41
C TYR A 384 34.02 14.47 26.85
N PRO A 385 33.03 13.58 27.08
CA PRO A 385 32.13 12.92 26.12
C PRO A 385 30.81 13.66 25.83
N LYS A 386 30.58 14.83 26.42
CA LYS A 386 29.34 15.60 26.29
C LYS A 386 29.14 16.17 24.88
N ARG A 387 27.92 16.03 24.38
CA ARG A 387 27.46 16.66 23.13
C ARG A 387 26.31 17.63 23.36
N ASP A 388 26.28 18.72 22.61
CA ASP A 388 25.09 19.54 22.46
C ASP A 388 24.22 18.97 21.35
N ASN A 389 23.04 18.47 21.71
CA ASN A 389 22.04 17.97 20.78
C ASN A 389 21.03 19.07 20.49
N ARG A 390 20.93 19.44 19.22
CA ARG A 390 19.97 20.43 18.70
C ARG A 390 18.60 19.79 18.41
N TYR A 391 18.36 18.60 18.95
CA TYR A 391 17.12 17.85 18.79
C TYR A 391 16.70 17.15 20.08
N THR A 392 15.46 16.69 20.11
CA THR A 392 14.90 15.70 21.04
C THR A 392 14.26 14.57 20.24
N ILE A 393 14.20 13.35 20.77
CA ILE A 393 13.54 12.22 20.11
C ILE A 393 12.36 11.73 20.96
N ASP A 394 11.15 11.75 20.40
CA ASP A 394 9.97 11.05 20.92
C ASP A 394 9.85 9.67 20.25
N TYR A 395 10.08 8.64 21.05
CA TYR A 395 10.00 7.24 20.65
C TYR A 395 8.90 6.49 21.42
N SER A 396 7.90 7.20 21.93
CA SER A 396 6.82 6.64 22.76
C SER A 396 6.02 5.53 22.06
N ILE A 397 5.87 5.59 20.73
CA ILE A 397 5.17 4.55 19.96
C ILE A 397 6.05 3.35 19.57
N SER A 398 7.37 3.42 19.80
CA SER A 398 8.34 2.32 19.63
C SER A 398 9.32 2.32 20.81
N PRO A 399 8.85 2.03 22.04
CA PRO A 399 9.66 2.21 23.24
C PRO A 399 10.87 1.25 23.33
N TRP A 400 10.94 0.24 22.45
CA TRP A 400 12.09 -0.65 22.32
C TRP A 400 13.30 -0.02 21.63
N LEU A 401 13.18 1.15 20.98
CA LEU A 401 14.28 1.86 20.30
C LEU A 401 15.37 2.39 21.24
N ASP A 402 15.23 2.25 22.56
CA ASP A 402 16.32 2.47 23.50
C ASP A 402 17.23 1.24 23.69
N TRP A 403 16.94 0.13 22.99
CA TRP A 403 17.61 -1.17 23.14
C TRP A 403 17.62 -1.71 24.59
N GLY A 404 16.69 -1.24 25.42
CA GLY A 404 16.59 -1.56 26.84
C GLY A 404 17.72 -0.98 27.69
N ILE A 405 18.42 0.05 27.21
CA ILE A 405 19.51 0.73 27.92
C ILE A 405 19.28 2.24 27.87
N GLN A 406 19.27 2.89 29.03
CA GLN A 406 19.33 4.35 29.14
C GLN A 406 20.77 4.75 29.45
N ARG A 407 21.42 5.47 28.53
CA ARG A 407 22.81 5.91 28.67
C ARG A 407 22.88 7.28 29.35
N ASP A 408 23.89 7.46 30.20
CA ASP A 408 24.13 8.73 30.88
C ASP A 408 24.98 9.65 29.99
N PRO A 409 24.42 10.77 29.47
CA PRO A 409 25.12 11.68 28.57
C PRO A 409 26.32 12.37 29.23
N GLU A 410 26.47 12.31 30.56
CA GLU A 410 27.63 12.84 31.26
C GLU A 410 28.86 11.94 31.14
N THR A 411 28.67 10.65 30.82
CA THR A 411 29.74 9.64 30.80
C THR A 411 29.85 8.88 29.47
N ASP A 412 28.81 8.92 28.63
CA ASP A 412 28.75 8.24 27.34
C ASP A 412 28.21 9.19 26.26
N PRO A 413 28.93 9.38 25.15
CA PRO A 413 28.44 10.24 24.07
C PRO A 413 27.29 9.62 23.26
N VAL A 414 27.06 8.31 23.37
CA VAL A 414 25.96 7.60 22.70
C VAL A 414 24.65 7.86 23.46
N THR A 415 23.57 8.20 22.75
CA THR A 415 22.24 8.37 23.36
C THR A 415 21.32 7.17 23.15
N SER A 416 20.24 7.16 23.91
CA SER A 416 19.17 6.16 23.82
C SER A 416 17.81 6.86 23.70
N PRO A 417 17.13 6.79 22.54
CA PRO A 417 17.61 6.22 21.27
C PRO A 417 18.76 7.04 20.64
N THR A 418 19.43 6.44 19.66
CA THR A 418 20.35 7.15 18.75
C THR A 418 19.55 7.89 17.66
N LEU A 419 20.19 8.79 16.90
CA LEU A 419 19.59 9.33 15.67
C LEU A 419 19.29 8.23 14.65
N GLY A 420 20.08 7.17 14.66
CA GLY A 420 19.88 5.96 13.87
C GLY A 420 21.14 5.54 13.13
N TRP A 421 21.02 4.47 12.34
CA TRP A 421 22.05 3.94 11.46
C TRP A 421 21.46 3.43 10.17
N GLY A 422 22.30 3.18 9.17
CA GLY A 422 21.82 2.85 7.84
C GLY A 422 21.00 3.98 7.23
N ILE A 423 21.27 5.25 7.60
CA ILE A 423 20.55 6.44 7.13
C ILE A 423 20.97 6.74 5.69
N GLY A 424 20.57 5.86 4.80
CA GLY A 424 20.88 5.95 3.39
C GLY A 424 19.99 6.94 2.66
N ASP A 425 18.81 7.23 3.20
CA ASP A 425 17.84 8.12 2.58
C ASP A 425 17.23 9.10 3.60
N LEU A 426 17.09 10.36 3.18
CA LEU A 426 16.49 11.46 3.94
C LEU A 426 15.80 12.38 2.95
N GLU A 427 14.58 12.78 3.26
CA GLU A 427 13.74 13.61 2.40
C GLU A 427 13.19 14.83 3.16
N ILE A 428 13.13 15.97 2.45
CA ILE A 428 12.41 17.17 2.86
C ILE A 428 11.09 17.18 2.09
N ASP A 429 9.97 17.39 2.77
CA ASP A 429 8.67 17.48 2.09
C ASP A 429 8.67 18.65 1.08
N PRO A 430 8.42 18.40 -0.21
CA PRO A 430 8.41 19.45 -1.23
C PRO A 430 7.31 20.52 -1.01
N PHE A 431 6.33 20.26 -0.14
CA PHE A 431 5.25 21.17 0.23
C PHE A 431 5.33 21.70 1.66
N ASN A 432 6.37 21.34 2.41
CA ASN A 432 6.57 21.80 3.77
C ASN A 432 8.05 21.74 4.18
N SER A 433 8.78 22.85 4.05
CA SER A 433 10.17 22.98 4.49
C SER A 433 10.46 22.60 5.95
N ASP A 434 9.44 22.56 6.82
CA ASP A 434 9.56 22.11 8.21
C ASP A 434 9.54 20.59 8.38
N ARG A 435 9.01 19.85 7.41
CA ARG A 435 8.85 18.39 7.51
C ARG A 435 9.99 17.65 6.84
N ILE A 436 10.62 16.75 7.61
CA ILE A 436 11.57 15.76 7.10
C ILE A 436 11.19 14.36 7.54
N MET A 437 11.57 13.37 6.73
CA MET A 437 11.57 11.96 7.11
C MET A 437 12.93 11.33 6.72
N TYR A 438 13.40 10.37 7.50
CA TYR A 438 14.60 9.61 7.16
C TYR A 438 14.51 8.17 7.65
N GLY A 439 15.01 7.25 6.83
CA GLY A 439 15.04 5.83 7.11
C GLY A 439 16.23 5.45 8.00
N THR A 440 16.07 4.40 8.80
CA THR A 440 17.16 3.77 9.55
C THR A 440 17.06 2.25 9.40
N GLY A 441 18.06 1.52 9.89
CA GLY A 441 18.05 0.07 9.95
C GLY A 441 17.03 -0.55 10.92
N ALA A 442 16.23 0.26 11.62
CA ALA A 442 15.21 -0.24 12.55
C ALA A 442 13.88 0.53 12.51
N THR A 443 13.84 1.75 11.98
CA THR A 443 12.63 2.59 12.01
C THR A 443 12.67 3.70 10.96
N LEU A 444 11.54 4.39 10.81
CA LEU A 444 11.41 5.67 10.13
C LEU A 444 11.30 6.78 11.19
N PHE A 445 12.20 7.74 11.16
CA PHE A 445 12.09 8.96 11.96
C PHE A 445 11.67 10.14 11.08
N GLY A 446 11.17 11.19 11.72
CA GLY A 446 10.97 12.47 11.06
C GLY A 446 10.77 13.61 12.05
N SER A 447 10.71 14.81 11.50
CA SER A 447 10.47 16.05 12.25
C SER A 447 9.45 16.90 11.50
N GLU A 448 8.69 17.71 12.22
CA GLU A 448 7.70 18.65 11.69
C GLU A 448 8.09 20.11 11.96
N ASN A 449 9.34 20.35 12.37
CA ASN A 449 9.85 21.69 12.70
C ASN A 449 11.36 21.82 12.44
N VAL A 450 11.88 21.21 11.37
CA VAL A 450 13.32 21.18 11.11
C VAL A 450 13.92 22.59 10.91
N THR A 451 13.14 23.58 10.45
CA THR A 451 13.64 24.96 10.25
C THR A 451 13.95 25.68 11.56
N ASN A 452 13.55 25.14 12.71
CA ASN A 452 13.97 25.65 14.01
C ASN A 452 15.51 25.61 14.17
N LEU A 453 16.19 24.66 13.53
CA LEU A 453 17.65 24.63 13.47
C LEU A 453 18.25 25.90 12.85
N ASP A 454 17.54 26.51 11.90
CA ASP A 454 17.98 27.73 11.21
C ASP A 454 17.97 28.93 12.19
N LYS A 455 17.07 28.91 13.17
CA LYS A 455 16.91 29.89 14.24
C LYS A 455 17.80 29.61 15.47
N GLY A 456 18.53 28.49 15.48
CA GLY A 456 19.31 28.05 16.64
C GLY A 456 18.45 27.43 17.75
N GLU A 457 17.21 27.06 17.44
CA GLU A 457 16.29 26.38 18.34
C GLU A 457 16.40 24.85 18.19
N LYS A 458 15.90 24.10 19.18
CA LYS A 458 15.85 22.64 19.10
C LYS A 458 14.72 22.16 18.20
N ILE A 459 14.97 21.09 17.45
CA ILE A 459 13.98 20.38 16.64
C ILE A 459 13.38 19.19 17.41
N GLY A 460 12.15 18.82 17.10
CA GLY A 460 11.52 17.61 17.61
C GLY A 460 11.56 16.51 16.56
N ILE A 461 12.24 15.41 16.86
CA ILE A 461 12.20 14.17 16.08
C ILE A 461 11.20 13.22 16.73
N SER A 462 10.45 12.50 15.93
CA SER A 462 9.52 11.47 16.39
C SER A 462 9.55 10.25 15.47
N VAL A 463 9.20 9.08 15.99
CA VAL A 463 8.97 7.89 15.16
C VAL A 463 7.77 8.16 14.25
N MET A 464 7.97 8.00 12.94
CA MET A 464 6.95 8.17 11.91
C MET A 464 6.57 6.84 11.24
N ALA A 465 6.87 5.71 11.89
CA ALA A 465 6.71 4.36 11.33
C ALA A 465 5.39 3.65 11.71
N ASP A 466 4.40 4.33 12.31
CA ASP A 466 3.14 3.65 12.69
C ASP A 466 2.45 3.06 11.45
N GLY A 467 2.09 1.78 11.49
CA GLY A 467 1.60 1.01 10.35
C GLY A 467 2.68 0.28 9.52
N ILE A 468 3.96 0.62 9.68
CA ILE A 468 5.08 -0.16 9.12
C ILE A 468 5.41 -1.30 10.08
N GLU A 469 5.43 -2.52 9.58
CA GLU A 469 5.81 -3.72 10.33
C GLU A 469 6.78 -4.52 9.46
N GLU A 470 8.08 -4.47 9.75
CA GLU A 470 9.11 -4.97 8.83
C GLU A 470 9.98 -6.10 9.40
N THR A 471 9.59 -6.66 10.54
CA THR A 471 10.37 -7.69 11.22
C THR A 471 10.33 -9.04 10.49
N ALA A 472 11.42 -9.80 10.60
CA ALA A 472 11.49 -11.20 10.18
C ALA A 472 11.21 -12.13 11.38
N ILE A 473 10.06 -12.81 11.37
CA ILE A 473 9.56 -13.59 12.50
C ILE A 473 10.05 -15.04 12.42
N LEU A 474 10.71 -15.49 13.47
CA LEU A 474 11.39 -16.81 13.53
C LEU A 474 10.67 -17.79 14.48
N GLY A 475 9.96 -17.28 15.49
CA GLY A 475 9.21 -18.11 16.43
C GLY A 475 8.04 -17.37 17.07
N LEU A 476 6.96 -18.10 17.36
CA LEU A 476 5.76 -17.59 18.01
C LEU A 476 5.21 -18.63 18.98
N ILE A 477 4.86 -18.19 20.20
CA ILE A 477 4.07 -18.97 21.16
C ILE A 477 2.92 -18.13 21.68
N SER A 478 1.78 -18.78 21.92
CA SER A 478 0.62 -18.18 22.59
C SER A 478 0.21 -19.10 23.75
N PRO A 479 0.73 -18.85 24.97
CA PRO A 479 0.39 -19.66 26.11
C PRO A 479 -1.10 -19.56 26.46
N SER A 480 -1.63 -20.58 27.14
CA SER A 480 -3.04 -20.64 27.56
C SER A 480 -3.42 -19.62 28.64
N SER A 481 -2.46 -18.90 29.21
CA SER A 481 -2.65 -17.80 30.15
C SER A 481 -1.47 -16.81 30.13
N GLY A 482 -1.68 -15.59 30.64
CA GLY A 482 -0.68 -14.52 30.61
C GLY A 482 -0.75 -13.68 29.33
N ALA A 483 0.39 -13.23 28.82
CA ALA A 483 0.46 -12.46 27.57
C ALA A 483 -0.10 -13.28 26.40
N PRO A 484 -0.90 -12.67 25.50
CA PRO A 484 -1.48 -13.37 24.35
C PRO A 484 -0.43 -13.90 23.38
N LEU A 485 0.72 -13.25 23.27
CA LEU A 485 1.76 -13.62 22.31
C LEU A 485 3.16 -13.30 22.84
N ILE A 486 4.10 -14.21 22.60
CA ILE A 486 5.53 -13.97 22.73
C ILE A 486 6.21 -14.39 21.44
N SER A 487 7.16 -13.58 20.99
CA SER A 487 7.76 -13.66 19.65
C SER A 487 9.28 -13.75 19.72
N ALA A 488 9.85 -14.46 18.74
CA ALA A 488 11.26 -14.47 18.38
C ALA A 488 11.40 -13.95 16.95
N MET A 489 12.36 -13.06 16.72
CA MET A 489 12.57 -12.40 15.43
C MET A 489 14.03 -12.02 15.20
N GLY A 490 14.32 -11.67 13.94
CA GLY A 490 15.59 -11.07 13.52
C GLY A 490 15.82 -9.68 14.12
N ASP A 491 17.10 -9.32 14.26
CA ASP A 491 17.68 -8.00 14.56
C ASP A 491 17.34 -7.36 15.92
N ILE A 492 16.08 -7.43 16.33
CA ILE A 492 15.56 -6.88 17.59
C ILE A 492 15.08 -7.99 18.54
N GLY A 493 15.54 -9.22 18.33
CA GLY A 493 15.42 -10.34 19.26
C GLY A 493 14.02 -10.92 19.36
N GLY A 494 13.06 -10.16 19.89
CA GLY A 494 11.73 -10.65 20.21
C GLY A 494 11.08 -9.91 21.36
N PHE A 495 9.77 -10.09 21.50
CA PHE A 495 8.99 -9.39 22.50
C PHE A 495 7.92 -10.25 23.16
N ARG A 496 7.58 -9.86 24.39
CA ARG A 496 6.34 -10.24 25.07
C ARG A 496 5.28 -9.18 24.77
N HIS A 497 4.23 -9.58 24.06
CA HIS A 497 3.14 -8.70 23.64
C HIS A 497 2.00 -8.79 24.65
N GLU A 498 1.96 -7.86 25.62
CA GLU A 498 0.85 -7.77 26.58
C GLU A 498 -0.44 -7.26 25.93
N ASP A 499 -0.30 -6.24 25.09
CA ASP A 499 -1.36 -5.69 24.24
C ASP A 499 -0.88 -5.71 22.80
N LEU A 500 -1.63 -6.42 21.96
CA LEU A 500 -1.32 -6.62 20.53
C LEU A 500 -1.38 -5.33 19.71
N ASN A 501 -1.91 -4.23 20.28
CA ASN A 501 -2.05 -2.94 19.60
C ASN A 501 -1.05 -1.89 20.09
N THR A 502 -0.06 -2.27 20.90
CA THR A 502 0.97 -1.38 21.43
C THR A 502 2.35 -1.99 21.29
N ALA A 503 3.33 -1.20 20.85
CA ALA A 503 4.70 -1.66 20.73
C ALA A 503 5.31 -1.93 22.13
N PRO A 504 5.92 -3.12 22.34
CA PRO A 504 6.51 -3.51 23.62
C PRO A 504 7.89 -2.88 23.86
N ARG A 505 8.41 -3.04 25.08
CA ARG A 505 9.81 -2.70 25.43
C ARG A 505 10.77 -3.84 25.11
N MET A 506 12.03 -3.50 24.90
CA MET A 506 13.09 -4.46 24.58
C MET A 506 13.31 -5.48 25.71
N ILE A 507 13.36 -6.77 25.37
CA ILE A 507 13.77 -7.83 26.30
C ILE A 507 15.29 -7.78 26.51
N ARG A 508 15.71 -7.88 27.78
CA ARG A 508 17.11 -7.93 28.22
C ARG A 508 17.35 -9.12 29.14
N ASN A 509 18.60 -9.33 29.54
CA ASN A 509 19.02 -10.41 30.46
C ASN A 509 18.69 -11.83 29.96
N PRO A 510 19.36 -12.29 28.88
CA PRO A 510 20.44 -11.61 28.14
C PRO A 510 19.92 -10.78 26.97
N TYR A 511 20.76 -9.89 26.43
CA TYR A 511 20.49 -9.30 25.12
C TYR A 511 20.75 -10.36 24.04
N ILE A 512 19.75 -10.58 23.19
CA ILE A 512 19.81 -11.48 22.05
C ILE A 512 19.37 -10.65 20.85
N GLY A 513 20.29 -10.43 19.90
CA GLY A 513 20.00 -9.62 18.71
C GLY A 513 19.01 -10.31 17.77
N THR A 514 19.15 -11.62 17.59
CA THR A 514 18.18 -12.42 16.82
C THR A 514 17.79 -13.63 17.65
N SER A 515 16.53 -13.70 18.09
CA SER A 515 16.03 -14.91 18.77
C SER A 515 15.59 -15.91 17.71
N THR A 516 16.12 -17.13 17.75
CA THR A 516 15.88 -18.15 16.74
C THR A 516 14.70 -19.04 17.07
N ASP A 517 14.44 -19.25 18.36
CA ASP A 517 13.35 -20.10 18.83
C ASP A 517 12.97 -19.75 20.28
N LEU A 518 11.77 -20.15 20.67
CA LEU A 518 11.28 -20.09 22.04
C LEU A 518 10.27 -21.19 22.35
N ASP A 519 10.13 -21.52 23.63
CA ASP A 519 9.14 -22.49 24.09
C ASP A 519 8.68 -22.17 25.53
N TYR A 520 7.55 -22.74 25.93
CA TYR A 520 7.00 -22.63 27.28
C TYR A 520 6.55 -23.98 27.83
N ALA A 521 6.49 -24.08 29.16
CA ALA A 521 5.94 -25.25 29.82
C ALA A 521 4.40 -25.25 29.74
N GLU A 522 3.80 -26.24 29.08
CA GLU A 522 2.35 -26.28 28.83
C GLU A 522 1.51 -26.18 30.11
N THR A 523 1.90 -26.90 31.17
CA THR A 523 1.19 -26.89 32.46
C THR A 523 1.67 -25.79 33.41
N ASN A 524 2.63 -24.95 32.98
CA ASN A 524 3.15 -23.81 33.73
C ASN A 524 3.55 -22.68 32.77
N SER A 525 2.57 -21.95 32.25
CA SER A 525 2.77 -20.87 31.26
C SER A 525 3.64 -19.70 31.75
N ASN A 526 4.04 -19.68 33.02
CA ASN A 526 5.00 -18.70 33.53
C ASN A 526 6.45 -19.05 33.15
N LEU A 527 6.78 -20.33 32.93
CA LEU A 527 8.11 -20.72 32.51
C LEU A 527 8.24 -20.65 30.99
N ILE A 528 9.05 -19.71 30.51
CA ILE A 528 9.35 -19.53 29.09
C ILE A 528 10.87 -19.49 28.90
N VAL A 529 11.34 -20.11 27.83
CA VAL A 529 12.74 -20.09 27.41
C VAL A 529 12.82 -19.53 26.00
N ARG A 530 13.82 -18.68 25.74
CA ARG A 530 14.17 -18.20 24.40
C ARG A 530 15.64 -18.41 24.13
N VAL A 531 15.99 -18.72 22.89
CA VAL A 531 17.37 -18.89 22.44
C VAL A 531 17.66 -18.03 21.21
N GLY A 532 18.92 -17.66 21.02
CA GLY A 532 19.30 -16.90 19.83
C GLY A 532 20.75 -16.48 19.77
N HIS A 533 21.03 -15.56 18.85
CA HIS A 533 22.35 -15.01 18.61
C HIS A 533 22.71 -13.93 19.64
N ALA A 534 23.89 -14.08 20.23
CA ALA A 534 24.50 -13.11 21.14
C ALA A 534 25.99 -12.96 20.81
N SER A 535 26.57 -11.83 21.21
CA SER A 535 27.97 -11.51 20.90
C SER A 535 28.93 -12.28 21.78
N ASN A 536 30.02 -12.80 21.21
CA ASN A 536 31.13 -13.41 21.95
C ASN A 536 30.66 -14.50 22.94
N GLN A 537 31.04 -14.34 24.21
CA GLN A 537 30.79 -15.28 25.29
C GLN A 537 29.42 -15.09 25.96
N ASP A 538 28.64 -14.10 25.52
CA ASP A 538 27.35 -13.79 26.13
C ASP A 538 26.40 -15.00 26.08
N ALA A 539 25.50 -15.05 27.05
CA ALA A 539 24.49 -16.08 27.14
C ALA A 539 23.54 -16.01 25.93
N ARG A 540 23.37 -17.15 25.25
CA ARG A 540 22.47 -17.30 24.10
C ARG A 540 21.08 -17.79 24.46
N MET A 541 20.79 -17.90 25.75
CA MET A 541 19.51 -18.33 26.29
C MET A 541 19.06 -17.43 27.44
N GLY A 542 17.80 -17.02 27.38
CA GLY A 542 17.10 -16.38 28.49
C GLY A 542 15.98 -17.27 29.01
N ILE A 543 15.81 -17.29 30.33
CA ILE A 543 14.75 -18.01 31.02
C ILE A 543 13.90 -17.02 31.81
N SER A 544 12.58 -17.09 31.65
CA SER A 544 11.61 -16.36 32.46
C SER A 544 10.78 -17.35 33.25
N THR A 545 10.45 -16.99 34.50
CA THR A 545 9.56 -17.74 35.40
C THR A 545 8.30 -16.95 35.76
N ASP A 546 8.03 -15.85 35.06
CA ASP A 546 6.94 -14.91 35.30
C ASP A 546 6.23 -14.50 33.99
N ASN A 547 6.09 -15.46 33.08
CA ASN A 547 5.41 -15.31 31.79
C ASN A 547 6.12 -14.35 30.81
N GLY A 548 7.43 -14.16 30.95
CA GLY A 548 8.26 -13.35 30.07
C GLY A 548 8.38 -11.88 30.50
N VAL A 549 7.96 -11.54 31.72
CA VAL A 549 8.08 -10.18 32.27
C VAL A 549 9.53 -9.88 32.64
N THR A 550 10.19 -10.79 33.34
CA THR A 550 11.63 -10.72 33.65
C THR A 550 12.36 -11.95 33.15
N TRP A 551 13.67 -11.79 32.88
CA TRP A 551 14.51 -12.81 32.28
C TRP A 551 15.84 -12.94 33.03
N THR A 552 16.32 -14.17 33.13
CA THR A 552 17.64 -14.53 33.66
C THR A 552 18.47 -15.21 32.56
N PRO A 553 19.73 -14.79 32.35
CA PRO A 553 20.65 -15.50 31.45
C PRO A 553 20.96 -16.91 31.95
N ALA A 554 20.86 -17.90 31.07
CA ALA A 554 21.36 -19.25 31.31
C ALA A 554 22.84 -19.38 30.92
N THR A 555 23.52 -20.43 31.39
CA THR A 555 24.87 -20.75 30.89
C THR A 555 24.78 -21.33 29.48
N ASN A 556 25.81 -21.11 28.66
CA ASN A 556 25.90 -21.78 27.37
C ASN A 556 26.18 -23.28 27.60
N ALA A 557 25.59 -24.17 26.77
CA ALA A 557 25.81 -25.62 26.87
C ALA A 557 27.21 -26.06 26.43
N TRP A 558 28.05 -25.10 26.05
CA TRP A 558 29.44 -25.24 25.66
C TRP A 558 30.26 -24.10 26.29
N GLN A 559 31.58 -24.22 26.23
CA GLN A 559 32.48 -23.14 26.60
C GLN A 559 32.56 -22.14 25.44
N ALA A 560 31.89 -21.00 25.56
CA ALA A 560 31.92 -19.96 24.55
C ALA A 560 33.25 -19.21 24.57
N GLU A 561 33.74 -18.82 23.39
CA GLU A 561 35.01 -18.11 23.21
C GLU A 561 34.77 -16.71 22.61
N ASN A 562 35.81 -15.87 22.58
CA ASN A 562 35.73 -14.61 21.86
C ASN A 562 35.51 -14.86 20.36
N GLY A 563 34.56 -14.16 19.75
CA GLY A 563 34.19 -14.38 18.36
C GLY A 563 33.30 -15.60 18.09
N ASP A 564 32.78 -16.27 19.13
CA ASP A 564 31.81 -17.34 18.96
C ASP A 564 30.52 -16.82 18.30
N ASN A 565 30.10 -17.39 17.17
CA ASN A 565 28.86 -17.04 16.47
C ASN A 565 27.85 -18.20 16.44
N THR A 566 27.96 -19.16 17.37
CA THR A 566 27.00 -20.26 17.52
C THR A 566 25.59 -19.69 17.56
N SER A 567 24.73 -20.22 16.69
CA SER A 567 23.33 -19.84 16.63
C SER A 567 22.55 -20.49 17.78
N GLY A 568 21.51 -19.78 18.23
CA GLY A 568 20.60 -20.28 19.26
C GLY A 568 19.93 -21.61 18.88
N GLY A 569 19.73 -21.89 17.59
CA GLY A 569 19.08 -23.12 17.14
C GLY A 569 17.68 -23.29 17.75
N TRP A 570 17.39 -24.49 18.26
CA TRP A 570 16.06 -24.91 18.72
C TRP A 570 16.04 -25.21 20.21
N VAL A 571 14.92 -24.90 20.88
CA VAL A 571 14.73 -25.18 22.31
C VAL A 571 13.38 -25.84 22.58
N ALA A 572 13.34 -26.76 23.53
CA ALA A 572 12.13 -27.43 23.98
C ALA A 572 12.05 -27.39 25.51
N VAL A 573 10.87 -27.06 26.04
CA VAL A 573 10.60 -27.03 27.49
C VAL A 573 9.60 -28.12 27.81
N GLY A 574 9.95 -29.05 28.70
CA GLY A 574 9.06 -30.14 29.10
C GLY A 574 7.73 -29.60 29.67
N ALA A 575 6.65 -30.37 29.57
CA ALA A 575 5.30 -29.90 29.89
C ALA A 575 5.15 -29.20 31.26
N ASN A 576 5.88 -29.64 32.29
CA ASN A 576 5.89 -29.03 33.64
C ASN A 576 7.02 -28.02 33.87
N GLY A 577 7.97 -27.90 32.93
CA GLY A 577 9.10 -26.99 33.01
C GLY A 577 10.33 -27.49 33.77
N HIS A 578 10.34 -28.74 34.26
CA HIS A 578 11.49 -29.27 35.01
C HIS A 578 12.72 -29.56 34.13
N THR A 579 12.54 -29.72 32.82
CA THR A 579 13.65 -30.02 31.91
C THR A 579 13.59 -29.15 30.67
N ILE A 580 14.75 -28.64 30.27
CA ILE A 580 14.96 -27.86 29.06
C ILE A 580 15.92 -28.66 28.18
N VAL A 581 15.55 -28.91 26.92
CA VAL A 581 16.42 -29.49 25.90
C VAL A 581 16.78 -28.40 24.90
N TRP A 582 18.07 -28.23 24.63
CA TRP A 582 18.60 -27.22 23.73
C TRP A 582 19.44 -27.85 22.63
N ALA A 583 19.13 -27.51 21.39
CA ALA A 583 19.84 -27.91 20.18
C ALA A 583 20.41 -26.67 19.46
N PRO A 584 21.55 -26.13 19.92
CA PRO A 584 22.23 -25.03 19.24
C PRO A 584 22.74 -25.44 17.85
N HIS A 585 22.86 -24.46 16.95
CA HIS A 585 23.43 -24.67 15.61
C HIS A 585 24.87 -24.14 15.58
N PRO A 586 25.87 -25.01 15.28
CA PRO A 586 27.28 -24.63 15.36
C PRO A 586 27.66 -23.60 14.29
N ASP A 587 28.62 -22.75 14.65
CA ASP A 587 29.38 -21.98 13.66
C ASP A 587 30.44 -22.90 13.02
N GLY A 588 30.42 -23.02 11.69
CA GLY A 588 31.31 -23.90 10.94
C GLY A 588 31.27 -25.35 11.41
N SER A 589 32.44 -25.92 11.73
CA SER A 589 32.59 -27.32 12.13
C SER A 589 32.61 -27.53 13.64
N ALA A 590 32.24 -26.53 14.45
CA ALA A 590 32.24 -26.65 15.90
C ALA A 590 31.28 -27.75 16.38
N VAL A 591 31.65 -28.48 17.44
CA VAL A 591 30.74 -29.46 18.05
C VAL A 591 29.83 -28.74 19.03
N ARG A 592 28.52 -28.84 18.80
CA ARG A 592 27.46 -28.25 19.62
C ARG A 592 26.35 -29.29 19.82
N PRO A 593 26.51 -30.20 20.79
CA PRO A 593 25.59 -31.31 20.95
C PRO A 593 24.24 -30.82 21.48
N VAL A 594 23.16 -31.52 21.09
CA VAL A 594 21.89 -31.41 21.82
C VAL A 594 22.15 -31.73 23.28
N SER A 595 21.69 -30.88 24.18
CA SER A 595 21.95 -30.98 25.61
C SER A 595 20.69 -30.70 26.41
N PHE A 596 20.59 -31.28 27.59
CA PHE A 596 19.49 -31.04 28.51
C PHE A 596 19.96 -30.44 29.83
N SER A 597 19.06 -29.73 30.50
CA SER A 597 19.26 -29.10 31.80
C SER A 597 18.04 -29.33 32.69
N THR A 598 18.28 -29.65 33.96
CA THR A 598 17.23 -29.86 34.99
C THR A 598 17.32 -28.81 36.11
N ASP A 599 18.11 -27.76 35.94
CA ASP A 599 18.39 -26.74 36.96
C ASP A 599 18.20 -25.30 36.42
N LEU A 600 17.30 -25.17 35.43
CA LEU A 600 17.00 -23.93 34.72
C LEU A 600 18.24 -23.37 34.01
N GLY A 601 18.91 -24.21 33.21
CA GLY A 601 20.00 -23.78 32.33
C GLY A 601 21.26 -23.34 33.07
N LYS A 602 21.46 -23.74 34.34
CA LYS A 602 22.71 -23.46 35.07
C LYS A 602 23.79 -24.46 34.67
N THR A 603 23.42 -25.72 34.51
CA THR A 603 24.30 -26.79 34.03
C THR A 603 23.65 -27.57 32.88
N TRP A 604 24.49 -28.13 32.01
CA TRP A 604 24.07 -28.85 30.80
C TRP A 604 24.75 -30.21 30.71
N THR A 605 24.00 -31.22 30.30
CA THR A 605 24.50 -32.56 29.97
C THR A 605 24.14 -32.90 28.54
N ALA A 606 25.11 -33.38 27.75
CA ALA A 606 24.87 -33.77 26.37
C ALA A 606 23.89 -34.95 26.30
N SER A 607 22.85 -34.81 25.48
CA SER A 607 21.89 -35.86 25.16
C SER A 607 22.54 -36.94 24.29
N LYS A 608 22.22 -38.20 24.54
CA LYS A 608 22.74 -39.34 23.76
C LYS A 608 21.75 -39.77 22.69
N GLY A 609 22.24 -40.26 21.55
CA GLY A 609 21.41 -40.89 20.52
C GLY A 609 20.63 -39.95 19.58
N ILE A 610 20.81 -38.63 19.74
CA ILE A 610 20.28 -37.59 18.83
C ILE A 610 21.44 -36.86 18.15
N PRO A 611 21.39 -36.59 16.83
CA PRO A 611 22.44 -35.86 16.13
C PRO A 611 22.43 -34.36 16.44
N GLN A 612 23.61 -33.72 16.37
CA GLN A 612 23.70 -32.25 16.39
C GLN A 612 22.96 -31.64 15.19
N GLY A 613 22.38 -30.46 15.37
CA GLY A 613 21.59 -29.79 14.33
C GLY A 613 20.11 -30.21 14.26
N ALA A 614 19.72 -31.29 14.96
CA ALA A 614 18.33 -31.71 15.04
C ALA A 614 17.42 -30.61 15.60
N SER A 615 16.24 -30.44 15.00
CA SER A 615 15.16 -29.66 15.62
C SER A 615 14.59 -30.44 16.79
N VAL A 616 14.24 -29.75 17.88
CA VAL A 616 13.70 -30.38 19.10
C VAL A 616 12.37 -29.76 19.51
N SER A 617 11.46 -30.59 19.99
CA SER A 617 10.17 -30.19 20.58
C SER A 617 9.83 -31.09 21.76
N SER A 618 9.08 -30.58 22.73
CA SER A 618 8.58 -31.33 23.87
C SER A 618 7.17 -31.84 23.64
N ASP A 619 6.84 -32.95 24.30
CA ASP A 619 5.45 -33.34 24.51
C ASP A 619 4.75 -32.31 25.41
N ARG A 620 3.48 -32.05 25.12
CA ARG A 620 2.70 -31.04 25.83
C ARG A 620 1.91 -31.60 27.01
N VAL A 621 1.94 -32.91 27.21
CA VAL A 621 1.26 -33.62 28.31
C VAL A 621 2.28 -34.31 29.20
N ASN A 622 3.18 -35.12 28.64
CA ASN A 622 4.16 -35.89 29.39
C ASN A 622 5.49 -35.11 29.54
N PRO A 623 5.87 -34.66 30.76
CA PRO A 623 7.04 -33.82 30.94
C PRO A 623 8.38 -34.50 30.67
N ASP A 624 8.42 -35.84 30.61
CA ASP A 624 9.64 -36.62 30.37
C ASP A 624 9.82 -36.97 28.88
N LYS A 625 8.84 -36.65 28.02
CA LYS A 625 8.91 -36.93 26.58
C LYS A 625 9.40 -35.75 25.77
N PHE A 626 10.44 -36.00 24.99
CA PHE A 626 11.02 -35.05 24.04
C PHE A 626 11.22 -35.72 22.68
N TYR A 627 11.18 -34.90 21.64
CA TYR A 627 11.23 -35.33 20.26
C TYR A 627 12.31 -34.59 19.51
N GLY A 628 12.90 -35.25 18.52
CA GLY A 628 13.90 -34.68 17.62
C GLY A 628 13.62 -35.04 16.17
N PHE A 629 13.97 -34.15 15.24
CA PHE A 629 13.91 -34.43 13.80
C PHE A 629 15.17 -33.90 13.09
N LEU A 630 15.76 -34.73 12.23
CA LEU A 630 16.83 -34.36 11.31
C LEU A 630 16.83 -35.31 10.10
N ASP A 631 16.94 -34.76 8.89
CA ASP A 631 17.16 -35.50 7.63
C ASP A 631 16.26 -36.74 7.47
N GLY A 632 14.94 -36.55 7.64
CA GLY A 632 13.94 -37.61 7.52
C GLY A 632 13.94 -38.66 8.63
N LYS A 633 14.67 -38.44 9.72
CA LYS A 633 14.65 -39.30 10.91
C LYS A 633 14.02 -38.60 12.10
N PHE A 634 13.11 -39.32 12.75
CA PHE A 634 12.50 -38.89 13.99
C PHE A 634 13.15 -39.58 15.19
N TYR A 635 13.30 -38.87 16.31
CA TYR A 635 13.97 -39.32 17.52
C TYR A 635 13.06 -39.09 18.72
N VAL A 636 13.05 -40.02 19.66
CA VAL A 636 12.19 -39.96 20.85
C VAL A 636 13.03 -40.18 22.10
N SER A 637 12.86 -39.32 23.10
CA SER A 637 13.31 -39.53 24.47
C SER A 637 12.09 -39.66 25.38
N THR A 638 12.20 -40.53 26.38
CA THR A 638 11.17 -40.77 27.41
C THR A 638 11.74 -40.61 28.82
N ASP A 639 12.91 -39.95 28.94
CA ASP A 639 13.68 -39.79 30.19
C ASP A 639 14.17 -38.36 30.37
N GLY A 640 13.36 -37.39 29.92
CA GLY A 640 13.65 -35.96 30.07
C GLY A 640 14.71 -35.45 29.10
N GLY A 641 14.89 -36.08 27.93
CA GLY A 641 15.87 -35.66 26.94
C GLY A 641 17.29 -36.16 27.19
N ALA A 642 17.51 -37.06 28.15
CA ALA A 642 18.83 -37.62 28.44
C ALA A 642 19.28 -38.61 27.37
N ASN A 643 18.39 -39.53 26.96
CA ASN A 643 18.65 -40.52 25.92
C ASN A 643 17.53 -40.48 24.87
N PHE A 644 17.94 -40.34 23.61
CA PHE A 644 17.06 -40.42 22.45
C PHE A 644 17.30 -41.73 21.69
N THR A 645 16.23 -42.28 21.14
CA THR A 645 16.26 -43.42 20.22
C THR A 645 15.66 -42.99 18.89
N ALA A 646 16.29 -43.38 17.78
CA ALA A 646 15.70 -43.18 16.46
C ALA A 646 14.42 -44.04 16.34
N SER A 647 13.32 -43.41 15.92
CA SER A 647 12.06 -44.08 15.64
C SER A 647 12.18 -45.02 14.43
N ALA A 648 11.31 -46.03 14.40
CA ALA A 648 11.12 -46.91 13.24
C ALA A 648 10.25 -46.29 12.13
N ALA A 649 9.76 -45.05 12.32
CA ALA A 649 8.97 -44.35 11.32
C ALA A 649 9.72 -44.25 9.97
N SER A 650 8.98 -44.44 8.89
CA SER A 650 9.48 -44.36 7.51
C SER A 650 8.51 -43.56 6.64
N GLY A 651 8.95 -43.13 5.46
CA GLY A 651 8.14 -42.26 4.59
C GLY A 651 8.02 -40.82 5.09
N LEU A 652 8.92 -40.40 5.98
CA LEU A 652 9.02 -39.01 6.44
C LEU A 652 9.68 -38.14 5.36
N PRO A 653 9.31 -36.85 5.30
CA PRO A 653 9.97 -35.89 4.43
C PRO A 653 11.43 -35.72 4.84
N ASN A 654 12.32 -35.38 3.91
CA ASN A 654 13.74 -35.17 4.27
C ASN A 654 13.95 -33.89 5.09
N ASN A 655 13.20 -32.83 4.77
CA ASN A 655 13.32 -31.52 5.40
C ASN A 655 11.96 -31.04 5.88
N LEU A 656 11.97 -30.24 6.96
CA LEU A 656 10.81 -29.48 7.41
C LEU A 656 11.02 -28.01 7.06
N ASN A 657 9.92 -27.31 6.78
CA ASN A 657 9.94 -25.88 6.49
C ASN A 657 10.06 -25.01 7.76
N GLY A 658 9.68 -25.55 8.91
CA GLY A 658 9.75 -24.91 10.21
C GLY A 658 9.76 -25.93 11.33
N LYS A 659 9.61 -25.47 12.58
CA LYS A 659 9.60 -26.33 13.77
C LYS A 659 8.34 -27.20 13.80
N PHE A 660 8.52 -28.51 13.94
CA PHE A 660 7.39 -29.43 14.17
C PHE A 660 6.82 -29.27 15.59
N LYS A 661 5.54 -29.58 15.78
CA LYS A 661 4.85 -29.33 17.06
C LYS A 661 4.10 -30.56 17.55
N ALA A 662 4.14 -30.77 18.86
CA ALA A 662 3.22 -31.67 19.55
C ALA A 662 1.95 -30.90 19.93
N ALA A 663 0.77 -31.52 19.76
CA ALA A 663 -0.51 -30.89 20.06
C ALA A 663 -0.74 -30.82 21.58
N PRO A 664 -1.18 -29.68 22.14
CA PRO A 664 -1.52 -29.56 23.56
C PRO A 664 -2.90 -30.14 23.86
N THR A 665 -3.15 -31.36 23.40
CA THR A 665 -4.41 -32.10 23.58
C THR A 665 -4.17 -33.53 24.06
N ALA A 666 -3.21 -34.22 23.45
CA ALA A 666 -2.92 -35.62 23.76
C ALA A 666 -1.41 -35.88 23.75
N GLU A 667 -0.96 -36.76 24.65
CA GLU A 667 0.41 -37.24 24.66
C GLU A 667 0.74 -37.96 23.35
N GLY A 668 1.88 -37.65 22.75
CA GLY A 668 2.36 -38.32 21.54
C GLY A 668 1.68 -37.89 20.24
N ASP A 669 0.84 -36.85 20.25
CA ASP A 669 0.22 -36.28 19.06
C ASP A 669 1.14 -35.23 18.42
N ILE A 670 1.72 -35.53 17.27
CA ILE A 670 2.82 -34.77 16.67
C ILE A 670 2.51 -34.46 15.21
N TRP A 671 2.73 -33.20 14.82
CA TRP A 671 2.45 -32.70 13.48
C TRP A 671 3.72 -32.16 12.82
N LEU A 672 3.99 -32.61 11.58
CA LEU A 672 5.12 -32.20 10.76
C LEU A 672 4.62 -31.52 9.47
N ALA A 673 5.11 -30.31 9.18
CA ALA A 673 4.82 -29.59 7.94
C ALA A 673 6.06 -29.60 7.03
N SER A 674 5.88 -29.99 5.76
CA SER A 674 6.94 -30.04 4.75
C SER A 674 6.42 -29.73 3.34
N GLU A 675 7.34 -29.51 2.40
CA GLU A 675 7.01 -29.39 0.97
C GLU A 675 6.31 -30.64 0.41
N GLU A 676 6.44 -31.78 1.08
CA GLU A 676 5.82 -33.05 0.69
C GLU A 676 4.41 -33.24 1.30
N GLY A 677 3.94 -32.30 2.13
CA GLY A 677 2.61 -32.28 2.75
C GLY A 677 2.65 -32.17 4.28
N LEU A 678 1.49 -32.43 4.90
CA LEU A 678 1.30 -32.43 6.35
C LEU A 678 1.22 -33.87 6.88
N PHE A 679 1.94 -34.16 7.96
CA PHE A 679 2.03 -35.50 8.56
C PHE A 679 1.63 -35.45 10.03
N ARG A 680 0.95 -36.50 10.51
CA ARG A 680 0.55 -36.65 11.91
C ARG A 680 0.99 -38.01 12.46
N SER A 681 1.48 -38.01 13.69
CA SER A 681 1.62 -39.20 14.54
C SER A 681 0.70 -39.05 15.75
N THR A 682 0.11 -40.16 16.21
CA THR A 682 -0.66 -40.24 17.46
C THR A 682 -0.08 -41.29 18.41
N ASP A 683 1.16 -41.73 18.16
CA ASP A 683 1.84 -42.83 18.86
C ASP A 683 3.25 -42.44 19.32
N SER A 684 3.44 -41.14 19.65
CA SER A 684 4.74 -40.57 20.05
C SER A 684 5.83 -40.71 18.98
N GLY A 685 5.44 -40.66 17.71
CA GLY A 685 6.35 -40.67 16.57
C GLY A 685 6.83 -42.05 16.16
N ALA A 686 6.22 -43.14 16.65
CA ALA A 686 6.53 -44.50 16.20
C ALA A 686 6.11 -44.72 14.74
N SER A 687 5.02 -44.08 14.30
CA SER A 687 4.59 -44.01 12.91
C SER A 687 3.97 -42.64 12.58
N PHE A 688 3.99 -42.26 11.30
CA PHE A 688 3.38 -41.03 10.80
C PHE A 688 2.50 -41.33 9.58
N GLY A 689 1.30 -40.76 9.56
CA GLY A 689 0.41 -40.75 8.40
C GLY A 689 0.43 -39.38 7.72
N LYS A 690 0.53 -39.37 6.39
CA LYS A 690 0.30 -38.15 5.60
C LYS A 690 -1.20 -37.82 5.61
N ILE A 691 -1.55 -36.57 5.87
CA ILE A 691 -2.92 -36.07 5.76
C ILE A 691 -3.32 -36.02 4.27
N GLY A 692 -4.39 -36.74 3.91
CA GLY A 692 -4.89 -36.80 2.53
C GLY A 692 -5.30 -35.42 2.00
N GLY A 693 -5.07 -35.19 0.69
CA GLY A 693 -5.41 -33.93 0.02
C GLY A 693 -4.53 -32.73 0.36
N VAL A 694 -3.52 -32.86 1.24
CA VAL A 694 -2.54 -31.80 1.50
C VAL A 694 -1.30 -32.03 0.65
N ASP A 695 -1.07 -31.15 -0.33
CA ASP A 695 0.02 -31.25 -1.29
C ASP A 695 1.35 -30.79 -0.68
N GLU A 696 1.29 -29.67 0.05
CA GLU A 696 2.44 -28.95 0.63
C GLU A 696 1.97 -28.29 1.94
N ALA A 697 2.79 -28.31 2.99
CA ALA A 697 2.58 -27.53 4.21
C ALA A 697 3.88 -26.85 4.65
N VAL A 698 3.83 -25.56 4.97
CA VAL A 698 5.01 -24.80 5.39
C VAL A 698 5.07 -24.59 6.90
N SER A 699 3.92 -24.58 7.56
CA SER A 699 3.82 -24.35 9.00
C SER A 699 2.55 -24.99 9.58
N VAL A 700 2.61 -25.37 10.85
CA VAL A 700 1.46 -25.88 11.62
C VAL A 700 1.52 -25.37 13.05
N GLY A 701 0.37 -25.06 13.63
CA GLY A 701 0.23 -24.53 14.98
C GLY A 701 -1.15 -24.81 15.57
N PHE A 702 -1.30 -24.58 16.87
CA PHE A 702 -2.52 -24.87 17.60
C PHE A 702 -3.03 -23.62 18.32
N GLY A 703 -4.34 -23.51 18.48
CA GLY A 703 -4.99 -22.49 19.28
C GLY A 703 -6.14 -23.06 20.09
N LYS A 704 -6.86 -22.17 20.78
CA LYS A 704 -8.03 -22.51 21.56
C LYS A 704 -9.04 -23.33 20.76
N GLU A 705 -9.63 -24.31 21.42
CA GLU A 705 -10.64 -25.22 20.91
C GLU A 705 -11.86 -24.47 20.37
N ALA A 706 -12.45 -25.00 19.30
CA ALA A 706 -13.76 -24.55 18.85
C ALA A 706 -14.84 -24.85 19.91
N PRO A 707 -15.93 -24.05 19.99
CA PRO A 707 -17.01 -24.31 20.92
C PRO A 707 -17.54 -25.75 20.81
N GLY A 708 -17.51 -26.49 21.92
CA GLY A 708 -17.97 -27.87 21.98
C GLY A 708 -16.95 -28.92 21.53
N GLN A 709 -15.77 -28.51 21.06
CA GLN A 709 -14.66 -29.42 20.75
C GLN A 709 -13.70 -29.55 21.93
N THR A 710 -13.03 -30.70 22.02
CA THR A 710 -11.98 -30.97 23.01
C THR A 710 -10.59 -30.93 22.41
N TYR A 711 -10.48 -31.02 21.09
CA TYR A 711 -9.21 -30.93 20.39
C TYR A 711 -8.86 -29.47 20.06
N LYS A 712 -7.58 -29.12 20.20
CA LYS A 712 -7.09 -27.77 19.91
C LYS A 712 -7.24 -27.46 18.43
N THR A 713 -7.74 -26.27 18.12
CA THR A 713 -7.94 -25.85 16.74
C THR A 713 -6.59 -25.80 16.02
N ILE A 714 -6.50 -26.46 14.86
CA ILE A 714 -5.27 -26.55 14.07
C ILE A 714 -5.24 -25.38 13.08
N TYR A 715 -4.09 -24.73 12.95
CA TYR A 715 -3.82 -23.73 11.93
C TYR A 715 -2.62 -24.16 11.10
N ALA A 716 -2.70 -24.03 9.78
CA ALA A 716 -1.61 -24.40 8.88
C ALA A 716 -1.53 -23.48 7.67
N GLY A 717 -0.31 -23.18 7.22
CA GLY A 717 -0.04 -22.62 5.90
C GLY A 717 0.23 -23.77 4.93
N MET A 718 -0.61 -23.95 3.91
CA MET A 718 -0.55 -25.13 3.06
C MET A 718 -1.19 -24.95 1.68
N ARG A 719 -0.95 -25.93 0.80
CA ARG A 719 -1.65 -26.16 -0.46
C ARG A 719 -2.49 -27.42 -0.35
N VAL A 720 -3.74 -27.35 -0.79
CA VAL A 720 -4.73 -28.41 -0.61
C VAL A 720 -5.42 -28.71 -1.95
N ASN A 721 -5.61 -29.99 -2.27
CA ASN A 721 -6.31 -30.52 -3.45
C ASN A 721 -5.82 -29.94 -4.79
N GLY A 722 -4.52 -29.72 -4.96
CA GLY A 722 -3.93 -29.10 -6.15
C GLY A 722 -4.25 -27.61 -6.31
N GLY A 723 -4.74 -26.96 -5.25
CA GLY A 723 -5.16 -25.56 -5.23
C GLY A 723 -4.00 -24.55 -5.11
N LYS A 724 -4.36 -23.31 -4.78
CA LYS A 724 -3.40 -22.27 -4.39
C LYS A 724 -2.97 -22.44 -2.94
N PHE A 725 -1.78 -21.95 -2.63
CA PHE A 725 -1.36 -21.80 -1.24
C PHE A 725 -2.33 -20.89 -0.47
N GLY A 726 -2.48 -21.13 0.83
CA GLY A 726 -3.26 -20.30 1.73
C GLY A 726 -3.08 -20.69 3.19
N PHE A 727 -3.80 -19.98 4.05
CA PHE A 727 -3.85 -20.28 5.47
C PHE A 727 -5.19 -20.93 5.80
N TYR A 728 -5.14 -21.98 6.59
CA TYR A 728 -6.27 -22.85 6.86
C TYR A 728 -6.40 -23.13 8.34
N ARG A 729 -7.64 -23.38 8.77
CA ARG A 729 -8.02 -23.82 10.10
C ARG A 729 -8.74 -25.17 10.02
N SER A 730 -8.50 -26.07 10.98
CA SER A 730 -9.26 -27.31 11.15
C SER A 730 -9.72 -27.46 12.60
N GLU A 731 -10.94 -27.97 12.78
CA GLU A 731 -11.62 -28.17 14.06
C GLU A 731 -11.97 -29.64 14.31
N ASP A 732 -11.56 -30.52 13.39
CA ASP A 732 -11.89 -31.94 13.31
C ASP A 732 -10.62 -32.77 13.04
N GLU A 733 -9.52 -32.35 13.66
CA GLU A 733 -8.24 -33.06 13.64
C GLU A 733 -7.65 -33.29 12.23
N GLY A 734 -7.90 -32.36 11.31
CA GLY A 734 -7.41 -32.40 9.93
C GLY A 734 -8.30 -33.17 8.96
N ALA A 735 -9.50 -33.61 9.39
CA ALA A 735 -10.47 -34.28 8.51
C ALA A 735 -11.12 -33.31 7.50
N SER A 736 -11.25 -32.03 7.84
CA SER A 736 -11.63 -30.96 6.92
C SER A 736 -10.93 -29.65 7.24
N TRP A 737 -10.91 -28.74 6.28
CA TRP A 737 -10.19 -27.47 6.38
C TRP A 737 -11.06 -26.26 5.99
N ILE A 738 -10.79 -25.13 6.63
CA ILE A 738 -11.42 -23.84 6.37
C ILE A 738 -10.31 -22.89 5.94
N ARG A 739 -10.31 -22.44 4.67
CA ARG A 739 -9.42 -21.36 4.22
C ARG A 739 -9.85 -20.08 4.91
N ILE A 740 -8.92 -19.44 5.61
CA ILE A 740 -9.17 -18.24 6.42
C ILE A 740 -8.63 -16.97 5.77
N ASN A 741 -7.74 -17.07 4.79
CA ASN A 741 -7.24 -15.94 4.02
C ASN A 741 -7.90 -15.81 2.64
N ASP A 742 -7.65 -14.68 1.98
CA ASP A 742 -8.14 -14.37 0.64
C ASP A 742 -7.02 -13.84 -0.26
N GLU A 743 -7.31 -13.57 -1.53
CA GLU A 743 -6.29 -13.18 -2.52
C GLU A 743 -5.68 -11.77 -2.27
N GLN A 744 -6.29 -10.95 -1.41
CA GLN A 744 -5.73 -9.67 -0.98
C GLN A 744 -4.81 -9.83 0.25
N HIS A 745 -4.92 -10.94 0.97
CA HIS A 745 -4.21 -11.22 2.22
C HIS A 745 -3.37 -12.51 2.11
N GLN A 746 -2.20 -12.42 1.49
CA GLN A 746 -1.32 -13.57 1.18
C GLN A 746 0.06 -13.46 1.87
N PHE A 747 0.50 -12.24 2.18
CA PHE A 747 1.65 -11.93 3.05
C PHE A 747 3.03 -12.39 2.58
N ALA A 748 3.20 -12.56 1.27
CA ALA A 748 4.46 -12.90 0.59
C ALA A 748 5.19 -14.09 1.24
N ASN A 749 6.30 -13.83 1.93
CA ASN A 749 7.10 -14.87 2.59
C ASN A 749 6.60 -15.13 4.02
N ALA A 750 5.57 -15.96 4.14
CA ALA A 750 4.95 -16.33 5.42
C ALA A 750 5.10 -17.84 5.74
N ARG A 751 6.33 -18.35 5.57
CA ARG A 751 6.64 -19.79 5.68
C ARG A 751 7.04 -20.24 7.09
N GLY A 752 7.67 -19.36 7.88
CA GLY A 752 8.47 -19.78 9.03
C GLY A 752 7.70 -20.27 10.26
N THR A 753 6.57 -19.64 10.61
CA THR A 753 5.86 -19.95 11.86
C THR A 753 4.40 -19.53 11.87
N ILE A 754 3.56 -20.33 12.52
CA ILE A 754 2.14 -20.06 12.76
C ILE A 754 1.76 -20.58 14.14
N THR A 755 0.90 -19.85 14.85
CA THR A 755 0.25 -20.35 16.07
C THR A 755 -1.15 -19.78 16.18
N GLY A 756 -2.11 -20.59 16.63
CA GLY A 756 -3.37 -20.06 17.09
C GLY A 756 -3.19 -19.34 18.43
N ASP A 757 -4.17 -18.54 18.83
CA ASP A 757 -4.20 -17.94 20.16
C ASP A 757 -4.66 -18.98 21.20
N GLY A 758 -3.88 -19.18 22.26
CA GLY A 758 -4.17 -20.15 23.33
C GLY A 758 -5.41 -19.78 24.17
N GLN A 759 -5.86 -18.52 24.10
CA GLN A 759 -6.90 -17.93 24.94
C GLN A 759 -8.14 -17.50 24.14
N VAL A 760 -8.02 -17.25 22.83
CA VAL A 760 -9.09 -16.75 21.95
C VAL A 760 -9.34 -17.70 20.78
N TYR A 761 -10.54 -18.27 20.71
CA TYR A 761 -10.92 -19.15 19.60
C TYR A 761 -10.99 -18.37 18.28
N GLY A 762 -10.48 -18.98 17.21
CA GLY A 762 -10.48 -18.42 15.86
C GLY A 762 -9.35 -17.45 15.55
N ARG A 763 -8.62 -16.95 16.55
CA ARG A 763 -7.48 -16.06 16.30
C ARG A 763 -6.24 -16.85 15.90
N VAL A 764 -5.50 -16.31 14.93
CA VAL A 764 -4.22 -16.84 14.45
C VAL A 764 -3.17 -15.74 14.36
N TYR A 765 -1.93 -16.12 14.65
CA TYR A 765 -0.72 -15.31 14.44
C TYR A 765 0.16 -16.00 13.40
N ILE A 766 0.54 -15.27 12.35
CA ILE A 766 1.40 -15.76 11.27
C ILE A 766 2.67 -14.91 11.25
N GLY A 767 3.81 -15.57 11.39
CA GLY A 767 5.11 -14.92 11.24
C GLY A 767 5.47 -14.77 9.76
N THR A 768 5.84 -13.56 9.37
CA THR A 768 6.31 -13.26 8.01
C THR A 768 7.78 -12.91 8.02
N ASN A 769 8.41 -12.93 6.84
CA ASN A 769 9.76 -12.44 6.62
C ASN A 769 9.71 -11.07 5.94
N GLY A 770 9.59 -10.01 6.74
CA GLY A 770 9.58 -8.61 6.28
C GLY A 770 8.23 -7.89 6.42
N MET A 771 7.14 -8.55 6.82
CA MET A 771 5.83 -7.90 7.07
C MET A 771 5.37 -8.04 8.53
N GLY A 772 6.30 -8.34 9.45
CA GLY A 772 6.04 -8.56 10.87
C GLY A 772 5.09 -9.72 11.19
N ILE A 773 4.32 -9.57 12.26
CA ILE A 773 3.37 -10.58 12.74
C ILE A 773 1.97 -10.22 12.24
N VAL A 774 1.45 -11.02 11.31
CA VAL A 774 0.05 -10.93 10.88
C VAL A 774 -0.83 -11.50 11.98
N ARG A 775 -1.92 -10.80 12.28
CA ARG A 775 -2.99 -11.28 13.14
C ARG A 775 -4.26 -11.43 12.31
N GLY A 776 -4.86 -12.61 12.36
CA GLY A 776 -6.17 -12.89 11.78
C GLY A 776 -7.19 -13.18 12.88
N ASP A 777 -8.31 -12.49 12.86
CA ASP A 777 -9.47 -12.80 13.70
C ASP A 777 -10.63 -13.26 12.82
N MET A 778 -11.39 -14.25 13.27
CA MET A 778 -12.64 -14.59 12.60
C MET A 778 -13.48 -13.33 12.49
N LYS A 779 -13.87 -13.00 11.26
CA LYS A 779 -14.83 -11.94 11.04
C LYS A 779 -16.12 -12.40 11.67
N GLN A 780 -16.49 -11.82 12.81
CA GLN A 780 -17.81 -12.04 13.35
C GLN A 780 -18.77 -11.47 12.33
N ASP A 781 -19.72 -12.28 11.84
CA ASP A 781 -20.86 -11.76 11.11
C ASP A 781 -21.54 -10.77 12.05
N ALA A 782 -21.20 -9.50 11.88
CA ALA A 782 -21.79 -8.46 12.68
C ALA A 782 -23.28 -8.51 12.34
N ALA A 783 -24.10 -8.82 13.34
CA ALA A 783 -25.51 -9.08 13.16
C ALA A 783 -26.11 -7.97 12.29
N VAL A 784 -26.71 -8.35 11.16
CA VAL A 784 -27.43 -7.40 10.30
C VAL A 784 -28.51 -6.74 11.15
N ARG A 785 -28.28 -5.47 11.51
CA ARG A 785 -29.19 -4.68 12.36
C ARG A 785 -30.30 -4.04 11.55
N GLY A 786 -30.13 -3.98 10.23
CA GLY A 786 -31.06 -3.40 9.28
C GLY A 786 -30.73 -3.83 7.85
N PHE A 787 -31.75 -3.90 7.02
CA PHE A 787 -31.63 -4.12 5.59
C PHE A 787 -32.48 -3.06 4.92
N HIS A 788 -31.85 -2.21 4.12
CA HIS A 788 -32.53 -1.15 3.41
C HIS A 788 -31.97 -1.00 1.99
N VAL A 789 -32.78 -0.39 1.14
CA VAL A 789 -32.40 -0.03 -0.22
C VAL A 789 -32.63 1.46 -0.31
N ASN A 790 -31.66 2.18 -0.85
CA ASN A 790 -31.82 3.62 -1.02
C ASN A 790 -32.81 3.93 -2.15
N ASP A 791 -33.61 4.97 -1.97
CA ASP A 791 -34.38 5.54 -3.06
C ASP A 791 -33.42 5.94 -4.19
N LEU A 792 -33.82 5.63 -5.42
CA LEU A 792 -32.97 5.82 -6.59
C LEU A 792 -33.72 6.60 -7.66
N THR A 793 -33.00 7.51 -8.31
CA THR A 793 -33.52 8.26 -9.44
C THR A 793 -32.82 7.80 -10.71
N VAL A 794 -33.58 7.34 -11.71
CA VAL A 794 -33.06 6.81 -12.98
C VAL A 794 -33.69 7.57 -14.14
N GLU A 795 -32.91 7.95 -15.14
CA GLU A 795 -33.47 8.58 -16.34
C GLU A 795 -34.14 7.52 -17.25
N ALA A 796 -35.27 7.85 -17.88
CA ALA A 796 -35.92 6.96 -18.83
C ALA A 796 -34.96 6.59 -19.98
N GLY A 797 -34.81 5.29 -20.23
CA GLY A 797 -33.86 4.71 -21.18
C GLY A 797 -32.44 4.47 -20.63
N LYS A 798 -32.18 4.77 -19.35
CA LYS A 798 -30.90 4.50 -18.68
C LYS A 798 -31.04 3.40 -17.64
N SER A 799 -29.91 2.77 -17.34
CA SER A 799 -29.79 1.75 -16.31
C SER A 799 -28.91 2.23 -15.16
N ALA A 800 -29.17 1.72 -13.97
CA ALA A 800 -28.39 1.95 -12.76
C ALA A 800 -28.25 0.65 -11.97
N ALA A 801 -27.17 0.52 -11.20
CA ALA A 801 -26.99 -0.61 -10.30
C ALA A 801 -27.86 -0.45 -9.05
N LEU A 802 -28.49 -1.54 -8.62
CA LEU A 802 -29.15 -1.67 -7.33
C LEU A 802 -28.12 -2.09 -6.29
N ALA A 803 -27.97 -1.30 -5.24
CA ALA A 803 -27.07 -1.60 -4.13
C ALA A 803 -27.90 -1.82 -2.85
N PRO A 804 -27.93 -3.05 -2.29
CA PRO A 804 -28.52 -3.27 -0.99
C PRO A 804 -27.61 -2.71 0.09
N VAL A 805 -28.18 -2.12 1.12
CA VAL A 805 -27.45 -1.66 2.30
C VAL A 805 -27.83 -2.54 3.48
N PHE A 806 -26.83 -3.19 4.06
CA PHE A 806 -26.97 -3.96 5.29
C PHE A 806 -26.35 -3.16 6.43
N ASP A 807 -27.17 -2.72 7.37
CA ASP A 807 -26.71 -2.00 8.56
C ASP A 807 -26.03 -2.97 9.51
N GLY A 808 -24.87 -2.59 10.02
CA GLY A 808 -24.17 -3.32 11.07
C GLY A 808 -23.00 -4.19 10.62
N GLY A 809 -22.67 -4.29 9.33
CA GLY A 809 -21.46 -4.97 8.85
C GLY A 809 -21.63 -5.70 7.51
N ALA A 810 -20.50 -6.14 6.94
CA ALA A 810 -20.43 -6.64 5.56
C ALA A 810 -21.17 -7.98 5.38
N SER A 811 -22.35 -7.94 4.78
CA SER A 811 -22.98 -9.12 4.21
C SER A 811 -23.23 -8.88 2.73
N SER A 812 -22.33 -9.34 1.86
CA SER A 812 -22.57 -9.45 0.42
C SER A 812 -23.46 -10.67 0.15
N ARG A 813 -24.71 -10.61 0.66
CA ARG A 813 -25.69 -11.66 0.37
C ARG A 813 -26.29 -11.41 -1.01
N PRO A 814 -26.45 -12.44 -1.86
CA PRO A 814 -27.21 -12.29 -3.09
C PRO A 814 -28.63 -11.81 -2.76
N VAL A 815 -29.10 -10.80 -3.48
CA VAL A 815 -30.43 -10.21 -3.31
C VAL A 815 -31.23 -10.45 -4.59
N VAL A 816 -32.47 -10.90 -4.40
CA VAL A 816 -33.47 -11.01 -5.45
C VAL A 816 -34.28 -9.73 -5.48
N TRP A 817 -34.32 -9.10 -6.66
CA TRP A 817 -34.98 -7.82 -6.87
C TRP A 817 -36.27 -7.98 -7.65
N SER A 818 -37.27 -7.17 -7.35
CA SER A 818 -38.52 -7.11 -8.09
C SER A 818 -39.07 -5.69 -8.15
N SER A 819 -39.81 -5.39 -9.21
CA SER A 819 -40.46 -4.08 -9.42
C SER A 819 -41.96 -4.23 -9.30
N SER A 820 -42.60 -3.33 -8.55
CA SER A 820 -44.06 -3.22 -8.46
C SER A 820 -44.72 -2.77 -9.77
N ASP A 821 -43.98 -2.07 -10.63
CA ASP A 821 -44.43 -1.69 -11.98
C ASP A 821 -43.26 -1.80 -12.97
N ALA A 822 -43.15 -2.97 -13.59
CA ALA A 822 -42.12 -3.25 -14.60
C ALA A 822 -42.27 -2.40 -15.88
N SER A 823 -43.39 -1.70 -16.08
CA SER A 823 -43.57 -0.76 -17.21
C SER A 823 -42.96 0.62 -16.93
N VAL A 824 -42.74 0.96 -15.66
CA VAL A 824 -42.05 2.18 -15.21
C VAL A 824 -40.56 1.89 -15.05
N ALA A 825 -40.20 0.83 -14.32
CA ALA A 825 -38.80 0.41 -14.16
C ALA A 825 -38.67 -1.12 -14.15
N SER A 826 -37.85 -1.66 -15.04
CA SER A 826 -37.60 -3.11 -15.18
C SER A 826 -36.25 -3.51 -14.58
N ILE A 827 -36.15 -4.72 -14.03
CA ILE A 827 -34.94 -5.21 -13.37
C ILE A 827 -34.39 -6.45 -14.07
N SER A 828 -33.07 -6.52 -14.22
CA SER A 828 -32.32 -7.67 -14.73
C SER A 828 -31.04 -7.85 -13.91
N GLY A 829 -30.97 -8.91 -13.11
CA GLY A 829 -29.86 -9.10 -12.17
C GLY A 829 -29.84 -8.01 -11.10
N ASP A 830 -28.71 -7.33 -10.97
CA ASP A 830 -28.50 -6.18 -10.09
C ASP A 830 -28.69 -4.83 -10.82
N GLN A 831 -29.19 -4.83 -12.05
CA GLN A 831 -29.44 -3.62 -12.83
C GLN A 831 -30.92 -3.30 -12.91
N ILE A 832 -31.27 -2.04 -12.63
CA ILE A 832 -32.58 -1.46 -12.90
C ILE A 832 -32.51 -0.56 -14.12
N THR A 833 -33.51 -0.62 -14.99
CA THR A 833 -33.65 0.24 -16.16
C THR A 833 -34.93 1.03 -16.06
N GLY A 834 -34.84 2.37 -16.10
CA GLY A 834 -36.00 3.23 -16.17
C GLY A 834 -36.60 3.18 -17.56
N LEU A 835 -37.88 2.87 -17.70
CA LEU A 835 -38.56 2.75 -18.99
C LEU A 835 -39.48 3.93 -19.27
N LYS A 836 -40.24 4.37 -18.27
CA LYS A 836 -41.22 5.44 -18.42
C LYS A 836 -41.21 6.36 -17.19
N PRO A 837 -41.35 7.68 -17.36
CA PRO A 837 -41.43 8.60 -16.22
C PRO A 837 -42.55 8.22 -15.26
N GLY A 838 -42.23 8.19 -13.97
CA GLY A 838 -43.13 7.70 -12.92
C GLY A 838 -42.36 7.19 -11.72
N THR A 839 -43.05 6.58 -10.77
CA THR A 839 -42.44 5.93 -9.62
C THR A 839 -42.81 4.45 -9.58
N ALA A 840 -41.87 3.60 -9.20
CA ALA A 840 -42.09 2.18 -8.94
C ALA A 840 -41.41 1.80 -7.62
N ALA A 841 -42.13 1.08 -6.75
CA ALA A 841 -41.50 0.47 -5.58
C ALA A 841 -40.70 -0.77 -6.03
N ILE A 842 -39.44 -0.84 -5.60
CA ILE A 842 -38.54 -1.96 -5.84
C ILE A 842 -38.36 -2.72 -4.55
N ALA A 843 -38.73 -4.00 -4.55
CA ALA A 843 -38.53 -4.89 -3.43
C ALA A 843 -37.25 -5.69 -3.61
N ALA A 844 -36.49 -5.76 -2.52
CA ALA A 844 -35.27 -6.51 -2.37
C ALA A 844 -35.51 -7.61 -1.34
N VAL A 845 -35.14 -8.85 -1.64
CA VAL A 845 -35.23 -9.97 -0.72
C VAL A 845 -33.90 -10.71 -0.74
N SER A 846 -33.30 -10.95 0.42
CA SER A 846 -32.08 -11.77 0.49
C SER A 846 -32.36 -13.18 -0.03
N ALA A 847 -31.40 -13.82 -0.69
CA ALA A 847 -31.61 -15.14 -1.31
C ALA A 847 -31.96 -16.26 -0.29
N ASP A 848 -31.63 -16.07 0.98
CA ASP A 848 -32.03 -16.93 2.10
C ASP A 848 -33.46 -16.63 2.64
N GLY A 849 -34.14 -15.61 2.11
CA GLY A 849 -35.48 -15.19 2.48
C GLY A 849 -35.61 -14.48 3.82
N GLN A 850 -34.51 -14.19 4.52
CA GLN A 850 -34.53 -13.67 5.89
C GLN A 850 -34.75 -12.16 5.99
N TYR A 851 -34.38 -11.40 4.96
CA TYR A 851 -34.43 -9.94 4.97
C TYR A 851 -35.16 -9.42 3.74
N ALA A 852 -36.05 -8.45 3.93
CA ALA A 852 -36.79 -7.79 2.87
C ALA A 852 -36.82 -6.28 3.08
N ALA A 853 -36.66 -5.52 2.01
CA ALA A 853 -36.69 -4.07 2.02
C ALA A 853 -37.32 -3.55 0.73
N THR A 854 -37.87 -2.34 0.77
CA THR A 854 -38.45 -1.67 -0.40
C THR A 854 -37.90 -0.27 -0.53
N ALA A 855 -37.52 0.12 -1.75
CA ALA A 855 -37.18 1.50 -2.10
C ALA A 855 -38.14 2.03 -3.16
N VAL A 856 -38.33 3.35 -3.21
CA VAL A 856 -39.03 4.00 -4.31
C VAL A 856 -38.01 4.39 -5.37
N VAL A 857 -38.22 3.90 -6.59
CA VAL A 857 -37.46 4.34 -7.76
C VAL A 857 -38.27 5.37 -8.51
N THR A 858 -37.68 6.54 -8.69
CA THR A 858 -38.24 7.63 -9.48
C THR A 858 -37.59 7.63 -10.85
N VAL A 859 -38.36 7.35 -11.89
CA VAL A 859 -37.88 7.45 -13.27
C VAL A 859 -38.13 8.87 -13.77
N MET A 860 -37.05 9.59 -14.08
CA MET A 860 -37.12 10.93 -14.65
C MET A 860 -37.35 10.87 -16.16
N PRO A 861 -37.97 11.91 -16.75
CA PRO A 861 -38.01 12.09 -18.20
C PRO A 861 -36.61 12.06 -18.82
N ALA A 862 -36.50 11.48 -20.02
CA ALA A 862 -35.26 11.48 -20.78
C ALA A 862 -34.87 12.90 -21.20
N ILE A 863 -33.60 13.25 -21.03
CA ILE A 863 -32.99 14.45 -21.55
C ILE A 863 -32.38 14.09 -22.90
N THR A 864 -32.78 14.81 -23.94
CA THR A 864 -32.28 14.56 -25.30
C THR A 864 -31.49 15.76 -25.80
N GLN A 865 -30.47 15.51 -26.62
CA GLN A 865 -29.66 16.56 -27.22
C GLN A 865 -29.46 16.33 -28.72
N SER A 866 -29.57 17.39 -29.50
CA SER A 866 -29.23 17.38 -30.92
C SER A 866 -28.89 18.80 -31.42
N ASN A 867 -27.87 18.92 -32.27
CA ASN A 867 -27.51 20.17 -32.96
C ASN A 867 -27.33 21.39 -32.04
N GLY A 868 -26.71 21.21 -30.87
CA GLY A 868 -26.53 22.29 -29.89
C GLY A 868 -27.78 22.65 -29.08
N LYS A 869 -28.87 21.89 -29.20
CA LYS A 869 -30.05 22.00 -28.35
C LYS A 869 -30.14 20.82 -27.39
N ILE A 870 -30.54 21.11 -26.16
CA ILE A 870 -30.84 20.14 -25.12
C ILE A 870 -32.32 20.32 -24.78
N HIS A 871 -33.11 19.25 -24.89
CA HIS A 871 -34.51 19.24 -24.48
C HIS A 871 -34.64 18.46 -23.19
N ALA A 872 -35.17 19.08 -22.16
CA ALA A 872 -35.37 18.46 -20.86
C ALA A 872 -36.77 18.74 -20.32
N GLU A 873 -37.39 17.76 -19.68
CA GLU A 873 -38.63 17.96 -18.93
C GLU A 873 -38.29 18.09 -17.43
N PRO A 874 -38.69 19.19 -16.76
CA PRO A 874 -38.34 19.40 -15.36
C PRO A 874 -39.29 18.64 -14.42
N THR A 875 -38.81 18.34 -13.22
CA THR A 875 -39.62 17.74 -12.15
C THR A 875 -40.11 18.83 -11.18
N VAL A 876 -41.38 18.80 -10.81
CA VAL A 876 -41.97 19.78 -9.86
C VAL A 876 -41.97 19.21 -8.45
N ASN A 877 -41.38 19.94 -7.51
CA ASN A 877 -41.42 19.56 -6.10
C ASN A 877 -42.71 20.01 -5.40
N ALA A 878 -42.93 19.53 -4.16
CA ALA A 878 -44.15 19.81 -3.39
C ALA A 878 -44.42 21.30 -3.12
N VAL A 879 -43.41 22.17 -3.22
CA VAL A 879 -43.56 23.62 -3.00
C VAL A 879 -43.81 24.42 -4.29
N GLY A 880 -43.84 23.74 -5.45
CA GLY A 880 -44.15 24.31 -6.76
C GLY A 880 -42.93 24.77 -7.55
N THR A 881 -41.71 24.39 -7.18
CA THR A 881 -40.50 24.69 -7.95
C THR A 881 -40.21 23.55 -8.92
N ALA A 882 -40.05 23.89 -10.20
CA ALA A 882 -39.59 22.96 -11.23
C ALA A 882 -38.06 22.97 -11.29
N SER A 883 -37.44 21.81 -11.34
CA SER A 883 -35.98 21.69 -11.43
C SER A 883 -35.55 20.69 -12.49
N VAL A 884 -34.38 20.96 -13.09
CA VAL A 884 -33.67 20.02 -13.97
C VAL A 884 -32.16 20.15 -13.73
N SER A 885 -31.47 19.01 -13.73
CA SER A 885 -30.00 18.95 -13.69
C SER A 885 -29.50 18.32 -14.98
N LEU A 886 -28.64 19.04 -15.71
CA LEU A 886 -28.11 18.62 -17.01
C LEU A 886 -26.76 17.94 -16.79
N GLY A 887 -26.63 16.67 -17.20
CA GLY A 887 -25.38 15.93 -17.11
C GLY A 887 -24.25 16.54 -17.95
N GLY A 888 -23.01 16.43 -17.48
CA GLY A 888 -21.83 17.00 -18.14
C GLY A 888 -21.63 16.51 -19.57
N ASP A 889 -21.90 15.24 -19.84
CA ASP A 889 -21.77 14.66 -21.19
C ASP A 889 -22.81 15.22 -22.16
N ILE A 890 -24.04 15.47 -21.69
CA ILE A 890 -25.12 16.03 -22.51
C ILE A 890 -24.76 17.46 -22.93
N VAL A 891 -24.30 18.27 -21.97
CA VAL A 891 -23.90 19.65 -22.25
C VAL A 891 -22.66 19.69 -23.14
N ARG A 892 -21.67 18.83 -22.89
CA ARG A 892 -20.48 18.66 -23.74
C ARG A 892 -20.86 18.29 -25.18
N ASN A 893 -21.72 17.29 -25.35
CA ASN A 893 -22.16 16.87 -26.68
C ASN A 893 -22.92 17.98 -27.42
N ALA A 894 -23.74 18.77 -26.72
CA ALA A 894 -24.39 19.93 -27.31
C ALA A 894 -23.36 21.01 -27.74
N ILE A 895 -22.32 21.24 -26.93
CA ILE A 895 -21.20 22.13 -27.26
C ILE A 895 -20.45 21.64 -28.51
N GLU A 896 -20.23 20.34 -28.66
CA GLU A 896 -19.53 19.79 -29.83
C GLU A 896 -20.39 19.83 -31.11
N GLN A 897 -21.71 19.75 -30.97
CA GLN A 897 -22.64 19.70 -32.10
C GLN A 897 -23.14 21.08 -32.56
N THR A 898 -22.90 22.14 -31.79
CA THR A 898 -23.36 23.49 -32.16
C THR A 898 -22.62 24.01 -33.39
N ARG A 899 -23.39 24.53 -34.37
CA ARG A 899 -22.83 25.13 -35.60
C ARG A 899 -22.82 26.65 -35.56
N ASP A 900 -23.71 27.25 -34.78
CA ASP A 900 -23.87 28.70 -34.65
C ASP A 900 -23.16 29.27 -33.41
N LYS A 901 -22.35 28.44 -32.72
CA LYS A 901 -21.65 28.77 -31.46
C LYS A 901 -22.63 29.13 -30.33
N LYS A 902 -23.85 28.59 -30.38
CA LYS A 902 -24.87 28.72 -29.33
C LYS A 902 -25.32 27.34 -28.88
N VAL A 903 -25.37 27.15 -27.56
CA VAL A 903 -26.04 26.00 -26.94
C VAL A 903 -27.33 26.49 -26.29
N THR A 904 -28.43 25.77 -26.48
CA THR A 904 -29.72 26.11 -25.85
C THR A 904 -30.25 24.92 -25.07
N ALA A 905 -30.40 25.07 -23.75
CA ALA A 905 -31.18 24.17 -22.92
C ALA A 905 -32.63 24.63 -22.89
N GLU A 906 -33.49 23.90 -23.61
CA GLU A 906 -34.93 24.10 -23.68
C GLU A 906 -35.60 23.19 -22.65
N VAL A 907 -36.06 23.81 -21.56
CA VAL A 907 -36.79 23.13 -20.50
C VAL A 907 -38.27 23.26 -20.77
N LYS A 908 -38.99 22.14 -20.83
CA LYS A 908 -40.41 22.09 -21.15
C LYS A 908 -41.20 23.04 -20.23
N PRO A 909 -41.95 24.00 -20.79
CA PRO A 909 -42.76 24.92 -19.99
C PRO A 909 -43.80 24.16 -19.16
N LEU A 910 -43.94 24.52 -17.89
CA LEU A 910 -44.95 23.98 -17.00
C LEU A 910 -45.93 25.09 -16.56
N ALA A 911 -47.22 24.74 -16.50
CA ALA A 911 -48.22 25.58 -15.86
C ALA A 911 -48.04 25.57 -14.33
N ASP A 912 -48.42 26.66 -13.67
CA ASP A 912 -48.56 26.74 -12.20
C ASP A 912 -47.29 26.48 -11.38
N VAL A 913 -46.10 26.80 -11.92
CA VAL A 913 -44.83 26.75 -11.18
C VAL A 913 -44.50 28.08 -10.51
N LYS A 914 -43.92 28.04 -9.32
CA LYS A 914 -43.42 29.23 -8.60
C LYS A 914 -42.01 29.63 -9.02
N ALA A 915 -41.20 28.68 -9.47
CA ALA A 915 -39.85 28.93 -9.99
C ALA A 915 -39.40 27.78 -10.90
N VAL A 916 -38.43 28.06 -11.76
CA VAL A 916 -37.71 27.04 -12.54
C VAL A 916 -36.21 27.16 -12.28
N ILE A 917 -35.56 26.06 -11.92
CA ILE A 917 -34.11 25.95 -11.67
C ILE A 917 -33.50 25.00 -12.72
N VAL A 918 -32.46 25.47 -13.39
CA VAL A 918 -31.68 24.67 -14.35
C VAL A 918 -30.24 24.64 -13.90
N GLU A 919 -29.75 23.45 -13.57
CA GLU A 919 -28.37 23.23 -13.13
C GLU A 919 -27.55 22.51 -14.19
N MET A 920 -26.26 22.83 -14.27
CA MET A 920 -25.28 22.13 -15.10
C MET A 920 -23.88 22.19 -14.46
N PRO A 921 -22.95 21.27 -14.79
CA PRO A 921 -21.58 21.35 -14.30
C PRO A 921 -20.91 22.66 -14.70
N ALA A 922 -20.22 23.31 -13.77
CA ALA A 922 -19.58 24.61 -14.00
C ALA A 922 -18.45 24.53 -15.03
N GLN A 923 -17.77 23.38 -15.11
CA GLN A 923 -16.77 23.11 -16.15
C GLN A 923 -17.36 23.19 -17.56
N SER A 924 -18.68 23.04 -17.74
CA SER A 924 -19.33 23.19 -19.04
C SER A 924 -19.17 24.61 -19.60
N LEU A 925 -19.15 25.64 -18.75
CA LEU A 925 -18.87 27.01 -19.17
C LEU A 925 -17.40 27.17 -19.58
N SER A 926 -16.46 26.61 -18.83
CA SER A 926 -15.04 26.65 -19.21
C SER A 926 -14.80 25.92 -20.53
N TYR A 927 -15.40 24.74 -20.70
CA TYR A 927 -15.31 23.96 -21.93
C TYR A 927 -15.94 24.69 -23.12
N ALA A 928 -17.10 25.31 -22.93
CA ALA A 928 -17.74 26.12 -23.96
C ALA A 928 -16.85 27.30 -24.39
N ASP A 929 -16.20 28.00 -23.46
CA ASP A 929 -15.25 29.08 -23.76
C ASP A 929 -14.07 28.57 -24.59
N ASP A 930 -13.48 27.45 -24.17
CA ASP A 930 -12.34 26.80 -24.84
C ASP A 930 -12.67 26.38 -26.28
N ARG A 931 -13.91 25.91 -26.52
CA ARG A 931 -14.41 25.55 -27.86
C ARG A 931 -14.95 26.75 -28.65
N GLY A 932 -14.88 27.95 -28.07
CA GLY A 932 -15.26 29.20 -28.73
C GLY A 932 -16.77 29.42 -28.87
N VAL A 933 -17.59 28.69 -28.11
CA VAL A 933 -19.03 28.93 -27.94
C VAL A 933 -19.23 30.33 -27.36
N LYS A 934 -20.22 31.06 -27.87
CA LYS A 934 -20.51 32.44 -27.50
C LYS A 934 -21.66 32.58 -26.53
N THR A 935 -22.52 31.58 -26.44
CA THR A 935 -23.71 31.65 -25.61
C THR A 935 -24.15 30.26 -25.19
N ILE A 936 -24.39 30.09 -23.89
CA ILE A 936 -25.25 29.03 -23.36
C ILE A 936 -26.55 29.70 -22.92
N ALA A 937 -27.65 29.35 -23.57
CA ALA A 937 -28.98 29.86 -23.29
C ALA A 937 -29.79 28.81 -22.52
N VAL A 938 -30.43 29.22 -21.44
CA VAL A 938 -31.41 28.45 -20.69
C VAL A 938 -32.79 29.05 -20.98
N ASP A 939 -33.60 28.34 -21.76
CA ASP A 939 -35.01 28.65 -21.96
C ASP A 939 -35.82 27.77 -21.01
N ASN A 940 -36.46 28.41 -20.02
CA ASN A 940 -37.21 27.69 -18.99
C ASN A 940 -38.72 27.89 -19.06
N GLY A 941 -39.22 28.42 -20.17
CA GLY A 941 -40.64 28.72 -20.36
C GLY A 941 -41.14 29.97 -19.63
N LEU A 942 -40.44 30.46 -18.60
CA LEU A 942 -40.72 31.76 -17.97
C LEU A 942 -39.93 32.89 -18.65
N ALA A 943 -38.67 32.61 -18.97
CA ALA A 943 -37.75 33.52 -19.66
C ALA A 943 -36.58 32.73 -20.28
N VAL A 944 -35.82 33.41 -21.15
CA VAL A 944 -34.54 32.90 -21.65
C VAL A 944 -33.39 33.66 -20.99
N VAL A 945 -32.49 32.95 -20.33
CA VAL A 945 -31.27 33.52 -19.73
C VAL A 945 -30.06 33.01 -20.52
N SER A 946 -29.32 33.91 -21.14
CA SER A 946 -28.16 33.62 -21.99
C SER A 946 -26.88 34.07 -21.30
N ILE A 947 -25.94 33.14 -21.11
CA ILE A 947 -24.66 33.35 -20.43
C ILE A 947 -23.53 33.29 -21.47
N ASP A 948 -22.62 34.27 -21.44
CA ASP A 948 -21.35 34.20 -22.15
C ASP A 948 -20.37 33.30 -21.36
N PRO A 949 -19.89 32.19 -21.94
CA PRO A 949 -18.94 31.28 -21.28
C PRO A 949 -17.69 31.97 -20.69
N LYS A 950 -17.30 33.13 -21.23
CA LYS A 950 -16.17 33.92 -20.72
C LYS A 950 -16.34 34.39 -19.28
N LEU A 951 -17.55 34.40 -18.75
CA LEU A 951 -17.86 34.77 -17.38
C LEU A 951 -16.98 34.02 -16.35
N VAL A 952 -16.56 32.79 -16.67
CA VAL A 952 -15.74 31.95 -15.77
C VAL A 952 -14.26 31.87 -16.15
N ARG A 953 -13.81 32.62 -17.16
CA ARG A 953 -12.43 32.52 -17.70
C ARG A 953 -11.36 32.79 -16.66
N GLY A 954 -11.60 33.75 -15.75
CA GLY A 954 -10.66 34.12 -14.70
C GLY A 954 -10.69 33.23 -13.46
N THR A 955 -11.73 32.40 -13.29
CA THR A 955 -11.93 31.59 -12.07
C THR A 955 -11.81 30.09 -12.30
N ARG A 956 -12.02 29.59 -13.53
CA ARG A 956 -12.03 28.16 -13.94
C ARG A 956 -12.50 27.22 -12.82
N PRO A 957 -13.83 27.08 -12.63
CA PRO A 957 -14.41 26.32 -11.54
C PRO A 957 -13.97 24.85 -11.49
N SER A 958 -13.88 24.29 -10.29
CA SER A 958 -13.60 22.86 -10.03
C SER A 958 -14.53 21.93 -10.83
N PRO A 959 -14.07 20.72 -11.23
CA PRO A 959 -14.90 19.71 -11.89
C PRO A 959 -16.16 19.32 -11.11
N THR A 960 -16.17 19.47 -9.79
CA THR A 960 -17.32 19.15 -8.91
C THR A 960 -18.29 20.32 -8.70
N ALA A 961 -17.97 21.52 -9.20
CA ALA A 961 -18.80 22.71 -9.04
C ALA A 961 -19.97 22.76 -10.03
N SER A 962 -21.09 23.37 -9.66
CA SER A 962 -22.27 23.57 -10.51
C SER A 962 -22.51 25.04 -10.87
N VAL A 963 -23.27 25.25 -11.94
CA VAL A 963 -23.87 26.53 -12.35
C VAL A 963 -25.38 26.34 -12.30
N ALA A 964 -26.09 27.23 -11.60
CA ALA A 964 -27.54 27.20 -11.54
C ALA A 964 -28.14 28.51 -12.07
N VAL A 965 -29.10 28.38 -12.98
CA VAL A 965 -29.96 29.48 -13.46
C VAL A 965 -31.34 29.29 -12.86
N GLN A 966 -31.81 30.27 -12.11
CA GLN A 966 -33.16 30.26 -11.54
C GLN A 966 -33.99 31.45 -12.01
N VAL A 967 -35.24 31.18 -12.36
CA VAL A 967 -36.26 32.20 -12.64
C VAL A 967 -37.49 31.91 -11.77
N GLY A 968 -37.73 32.76 -10.78
CA GLY A 968 -38.88 32.71 -9.89
C GLY A 968 -40.00 33.66 -10.33
N ILE A 969 -41.23 33.34 -9.96
CA ILE A 969 -42.38 34.24 -10.04
C ILE A 969 -42.56 34.86 -8.65
N VAL A 970 -42.44 36.19 -8.56
CA VAL A 970 -42.64 36.89 -7.30
C VAL A 970 -44.13 36.94 -6.99
N ASP A 971 -44.51 36.53 -5.78
CA ASP A 971 -45.87 36.73 -5.29
C ASP A 971 -46.16 38.23 -5.20
N ALA A 972 -47.13 38.71 -5.99
CA ALA A 972 -47.51 40.11 -6.05
C ALA A 972 -47.94 40.69 -4.70
N SER A 973 -48.41 39.85 -3.77
CA SER A 973 -48.78 40.22 -2.39
C SER A 973 -47.58 40.72 -1.57
N THR A 974 -46.37 40.30 -1.93
CA THR A 974 -45.11 40.65 -1.26
C THR A 974 -44.50 41.96 -1.77
N LEU A 975 -45.01 42.50 -2.88
CA LEU A 975 -44.52 43.75 -3.46
C LEU A 975 -45.03 44.97 -2.69
N PRO A 976 -44.23 46.05 -2.57
CA PRO A 976 -44.70 47.34 -2.05
C PRO A 976 -45.96 47.84 -2.77
N GLY A 977 -46.87 48.50 -2.04
CA GLY A 977 -48.19 48.89 -2.57
C GLY A 977 -48.13 49.84 -3.76
N ASP A 978 -47.18 50.77 -3.76
CA ASP A 978 -46.90 51.70 -4.87
C ASP A 978 -46.37 50.97 -6.12
N VAL A 979 -45.48 49.99 -5.92
CA VAL A 979 -44.97 49.10 -6.98
C VAL A 979 -46.11 48.27 -7.57
N ARG A 980 -46.96 47.67 -6.73
CA ARG A 980 -48.11 46.87 -7.16
C ARG A 980 -49.10 47.71 -7.97
N ASN A 981 -49.43 48.92 -7.50
CA ASN A 981 -50.29 49.85 -8.24
C ASN A 981 -49.67 50.24 -9.60
N LYS A 982 -48.35 50.45 -9.63
CA LYS A 982 -47.65 50.83 -10.86
C LYS A 982 -47.54 49.67 -11.85
N LEU A 983 -47.38 48.43 -11.41
CA LEU A 983 -47.25 47.26 -12.29
C LEU A 983 -48.60 46.65 -12.69
N GLY A 984 -49.63 46.75 -11.85
CA GLY A 984 -50.92 46.09 -12.07
C GLY A 984 -50.75 44.58 -12.16
N ASP A 985 -51.38 43.95 -13.15
CA ASP A 985 -51.32 42.49 -13.38
C ASP A 985 -50.02 42.01 -14.05
N SER A 986 -49.01 42.89 -14.17
CA SER A 986 -47.74 42.53 -14.79
C SER A 986 -46.97 41.55 -13.90
N ARG A 987 -46.58 40.40 -14.46
CA ARG A 987 -45.80 39.39 -13.74
C ARG A 987 -44.40 39.93 -13.42
N VAL A 988 -43.98 39.77 -12.16
CA VAL A 988 -42.63 40.08 -11.71
C VAL A 988 -41.84 38.77 -11.64
N LEU A 989 -40.72 38.71 -12.34
CA LEU A 989 -39.82 37.56 -12.38
C LEU A 989 -38.54 37.88 -11.61
N ASP A 990 -38.10 36.96 -10.76
CA ASP A 990 -36.86 37.04 -9.99
C ASP A 990 -35.79 36.13 -10.59
N PHE A 991 -34.68 36.71 -11.02
CA PHE A 991 -33.60 36.00 -11.70
C PHE A 991 -32.41 35.83 -10.76
N SER A 992 -31.84 34.64 -10.72
CA SER A 992 -30.55 34.42 -10.07
C SER A 992 -29.65 33.49 -10.89
N LEU A 993 -28.34 33.70 -10.74
CA LEU A 993 -27.29 32.90 -11.33
C LEU A 993 -26.27 32.59 -10.24
N THR A 994 -25.93 31.32 -10.06
CA THR A 994 -24.85 30.90 -9.16
C THR A 994 -23.79 30.16 -9.95
N VAL A 995 -22.53 30.31 -9.54
CA VAL A 995 -21.38 29.55 -10.06
C VAL A 995 -20.60 29.04 -8.85
N ALA A 996 -20.38 27.73 -8.78
CA ALA A 996 -19.76 27.06 -7.62
C ALA A 996 -20.45 27.44 -6.30
N GLY A 997 -21.78 27.49 -6.30
CA GLY A 997 -22.61 27.86 -5.14
C GLY A 997 -22.59 29.35 -4.76
N LYS A 998 -21.82 30.20 -5.46
CA LYS A 998 -21.73 31.63 -5.17
C LYS A 998 -22.62 32.44 -6.13
N PRO A 999 -23.48 33.35 -5.65
CA PRO A 999 -24.26 34.24 -6.51
C PRO A 999 -23.38 35.14 -7.37
N VAL A 1000 -23.71 35.26 -8.66
CA VAL A 1000 -23.10 36.24 -9.57
C VAL A 1000 -24.07 37.41 -9.75
N THR A 1001 -23.74 38.54 -9.13
CA THR A 1001 -24.69 39.65 -8.95
C THR A 1001 -24.41 40.87 -9.82
N LYS A 1002 -23.22 40.98 -10.44
CA LYS A 1002 -22.82 42.11 -11.30
C LYS A 1002 -22.19 41.61 -12.60
N PHE A 1003 -22.51 42.28 -13.69
CA PHE A 1003 -22.07 41.93 -15.04
C PHE A 1003 -21.52 43.15 -15.78
N ASP A 1004 -20.63 42.92 -16.74
CA ASP A 1004 -20.05 43.96 -17.59
C ASP A 1004 -21.03 44.48 -18.67
N GLY A 1005 -22.23 43.88 -18.75
CA GLY A 1005 -23.25 44.19 -19.73
C GLY A 1005 -23.13 43.41 -21.04
N ASN A 1006 -22.25 42.41 -21.14
CA ASN A 1006 -22.18 41.40 -22.18
C ASN A 1006 -22.25 39.98 -21.63
N ASP A 1007 -21.88 39.77 -20.36
CA ASP A 1007 -21.87 38.47 -19.70
C ASP A 1007 -23.22 37.74 -19.71
N VAL A 1008 -24.32 38.48 -19.48
CA VAL A 1008 -25.67 37.92 -19.37
C VAL A 1008 -26.70 38.72 -20.18
N ARG A 1009 -27.51 38.01 -20.96
CA ARG A 1009 -28.68 38.56 -21.68
C ARG A 1009 -29.93 37.84 -21.23
N VAL A 1010 -31.01 38.60 -21.06
CA VAL A 1010 -32.29 38.06 -20.62
C VAL A 1010 -33.36 38.43 -21.64
N ALA A 1011 -34.24 37.47 -21.95
CA ALA A 1011 -35.40 37.65 -22.80
C ALA A 1011 -36.66 37.23 -22.03
N ILE A 1012 -37.59 38.16 -21.81
CA ILE A 1012 -38.83 37.93 -21.07
C ILE A 1012 -40.00 37.92 -22.04
N GLY A 1013 -40.81 36.86 -22.03
CA GLY A 1013 -41.99 36.76 -22.88
C GLY A 1013 -43.02 37.86 -22.63
N TYR A 1014 -43.53 38.47 -23.70
CA TYR A 1014 -44.60 39.45 -23.65
C TYR A 1014 -45.47 39.39 -24.92
N THR A 1015 -46.76 39.13 -24.74
CA THR A 1015 -47.73 39.14 -25.84
C THR A 1015 -48.41 40.50 -25.91
N LEU A 1016 -48.26 41.20 -27.04
CA LEU A 1016 -48.94 42.47 -27.26
C LEU A 1016 -50.46 42.24 -27.33
N LYS A 1017 -51.21 43.05 -26.59
CA LYS A 1017 -52.67 43.09 -26.71
C LYS A 1017 -53.10 43.96 -27.88
N ASP A 1018 -54.34 43.80 -28.34
CA ASP A 1018 -54.89 44.61 -29.43
C ASP A 1018 -54.76 46.11 -29.13
N GLY A 1019 -54.13 46.85 -30.06
CA GLY A 1019 -53.87 48.28 -29.95
C GLY A 1019 -52.57 48.66 -29.23
N GLU A 1020 -51.85 47.72 -28.61
CA GLU A 1020 -50.54 47.97 -28.03
C GLU A 1020 -49.45 48.13 -29.10
N LYS A 1021 -48.58 49.11 -28.93
CA LYS A 1021 -47.42 49.35 -29.80
C LYS A 1021 -46.12 48.79 -29.17
N PRO A 1022 -45.28 48.07 -29.94
CA PRO A 1022 -43.98 47.57 -29.49
C PRO A 1022 -43.10 48.57 -28.74
N ASN A 1023 -43.09 49.83 -29.18
CA ASN A 1023 -42.24 50.89 -28.63
C ASN A 1023 -42.73 51.46 -27.28
N ARG A 1024 -43.88 51.00 -26.77
CA ARG A 1024 -44.44 51.39 -25.46
C ARG A 1024 -44.33 50.28 -24.41
N VAL A 1025 -43.78 49.12 -24.77
CA VAL A 1025 -43.45 48.05 -23.81
C VAL A 1025 -42.18 48.44 -23.06
N THR A 1026 -42.29 48.57 -21.74
CA THR A 1026 -41.22 49.03 -20.85
C THR A 1026 -40.81 47.92 -19.89
N LEU A 1027 -39.50 47.73 -19.71
CA LEU A 1027 -38.94 46.83 -18.70
C LEU A 1027 -38.59 47.62 -17.44
N TYR A 1028 -39.09 47.17 -16.30
CA TYR A 1028 -38.77 47.68 -14.98
C TYR A 1028 -37.88 46.70 -14.22
N TYR A 1029 -36.91 47.23 -13.47
CA TYR A 1029 -36.16 46.54 -12.44
C TYR A 1029 -36.57 47.05 -11.06
N LEU A 1030 -36.83 46.15 -10.12
CA LEU A 1030 -37.09 46.49 -8.73
C LEU A 1030 -35.78 46.44 -7.95
N ASN A 1031 -35.28 47.60 -7.54
CA ASN A 1031 -34.04 47.71 -6.79
C ASN A 1031 -34.21 47.29 -5.31
N ASP A 1032 -33.09 47.16 -4.60
CA ASP A 1032 -33.06 46.70 -3.20
C ASP A 1032 -33.80 47.64 -2.23
N ASN A 1033 -34.03 48.90 -2.63
CA ASN A 1033 -34.81 49.87 -1.88
C ASN A 1033 -36.32 49.77 -2.18
N GLY A 1034 -36.75 48.76 -2.94
CA GLY A 1034 -38.15 48.55 -3.29
C GLY A 1034 -38.71 49.52 -4.33
N LYS A 1035 -37.87 50.18 -5.14
CA LYS A 1035 -38.30 51.13 -6.17
C LYS A 1035 -38.09 50.58 -7.59
N LEU A 1036 -38.97 50.97 -8.51
CA LEU A 1036 -38.89 50.59 -9.93
C LEU A 1036 -37.97 51.54 -10.71
N GLU A 1037 -37.07 50.95 -11.49
CA GLU A 1037 -36.17 51.64 -12.42
C GLU A 1037 -36.41 51.17 -13.85
N ILE A 1038 -36.41 52.10 -14.81
CA ILE A 1038 -36.59 51.75 -16.23
C ILE A 1038 -35.26 51.26 -16.81
N ILE A 1039 -35.29 50.06 -17.39
CA ILE A 1039 -34.14 49.47 -18.08
C ILE A 1039 -34.12 49.96 -19.54
N LYS A 1040 -33.32 51.01 -19.78
CA LYS A 1040 -33.28 51.73 -21.06
C LYS A 1040 -32.73 50.93 -22.24
N ASN A 1041 -31.95 49.87 -22.00
CA ASN A 1041 -31.40 49.01 -23.05
C ASN A 1041 -32.32 47.82 -23.40
N ALA A 1042 -33.52 47.75 -22.83
CA ALA A 1042 -34.50 46.73 -23.17
C ALA A 1042 -35.25 47.09 -24.46
N LYS A 1043 -35.50 46.08 -25.31
CA LYS A 1043 -36.27 46.25 -26.55
C LYS A 1043 -37.23 45.09 -26.74
N TYR A 1044 -38.47 45.40 -27.10
CA TYR A 1044 -39.43 44.38 -27.55
C TYR A 1044 -39.07 43.93 -28.96
N ASN A 1045 -38.93 42.62 -29.14
CA ASN A 1045 -38.68 41.98 -30.41
C ASN A 1045 -39.96 41.29 -30.90
N PRO A 1046 -40.66 41.85 -31.91
CA PRO A 1046 -41.94 41.31 -32.38
C PRO A 1046 -41.81 39.94 -33.07
N LYS A 1047 -40.59 39.53 -33.48
CA LYS A 1047 -40.38 38.20 -34.08
C LYS A 1047 -40.34 37.09 -33.04
N THR A 1048 -39.79 37.37 -31.86
CA THR A 1048 -39.65 36.40 -30.77
C THR A 1048 -40.75 36.55 -29.72
N GLY A 1049 -41.46 37.69 -29.71
CA GLY A 1049 -42.43 38.02 -28.67
C GLY A 1049 -41.76 38.32 -27.32
N HIS A 1050 -40.46 38.62 -27.32
CA HIS A 1050 -39.69 38.82 -26.09
C HIS A 1050 -39.26 40.27 -25.92
N VAL A 1051 -39.19 40.72 -24.66
CA VAL A 1051 -38.42 41.89 -24.26
C VAL A 1051 -37.00 41.45 -23.93
N GLU A 1052 -36.05 41.85 -24.78
CA GLU A 1052 -34.65 41.43 -24.71
C GLU A 1052 -33.77 42.56 -24.17
N PHE A 1053 -32.87 42.26 -23.25
CA PHE A 1053 -31.92 43.22 -22.68
C PHE A 1053 -30.61 42.57 -22.26
N LYS A 1054 -29.56 43.38 -22.14
CA LYS A 1054 -28.31 42.96 -21.51
C LYS A 1054 -28.33 43.34 -20.04
N ALA A 1055 -28.23 42.36 -19.16
CA ALA A 1055 -28.35 42.57 -17.72
C ALA A 1055 -27.04 43.13 -17.16
N LYS A 1056 -27.12 44.15 -16.29
CA LYS A 1056 -25.97 44.63 -15.48
C LYS A 1056 -25.92 43.98 -14.10
N GLN A 1057 -27.06 43.46 -13.66
CA GLN A 1057 -27.27 42.68 -12.45
C GLN A 1057 -28.48 41.78 -12.69
N LEU A 1058 -28.67 40.76 -11.86
CA LEU A 1058 -29.89 39.95 -11.83
C LEU A 1058 -30.70 40.31 -10.57
N GLY A 1059 -31.98 39.91 -10.55
CA GLY A 1059 -32.93 40.26 -9.50
C GLY A 1059 -34.35 40.32 -10.08
N LYS A 1060 -35.17 41.24 -9.59
CA LYS A 1060 -36.60 41.29 -9.91
C LYS A 1060 -36.92 42.22 -11.08
N TYR A 1061 -37.51 41.67 -12.14
CA TYR A 1061 -37.89 42.40 -13.36
C TYR A 1061 -39.36 42.23 -13.71
N ALA A 1062 -39.96 43.26 -14.31
CA ALA A 1062 -41.33 43.25 -14.76
C ALA A 1062 -41.47 43.93 -16.12
N VAL A 1063 -42.18 43.31 -17.06
CA VAL A 1063 -42.52 43.91 -18.35
C VAL A 1063 -43.92 44.51 -18.27
N LYS A 1064 -44.08 45.77 -18.67
CA LYS A 1064 -45.36 46.46 -18.69
C LYS A 1064 -45.51 47.36 -19.91
N TYR A 1065 -46.70 47.35 -20.51
CA TYR A 1065 -47.11 48.37 -21.47
C TYR A 1065 -47.52 49.66 -20.74
N ASN A 1066 -46.94 50.78 -21.16
CA ASN A 1066 -47.20 52.11 -20.61
C ASN A 1066 -48.05 52.93 -21.56
#